data_AF-A0A2N3YM53-F1
#
_entry.id   AF-A0A2N3YM53-F1
#
_cell.length_a   1.000
_cell.length_b   1.000
_cell.length_c   1.000
_cell.angle_alpha   90.00
_cell.angle_beta   90.00
_cell.angle_gamma   90.00
#
_symmetry.space_group_name_H-M   'P 1'
#
loop_
_entity.id
_entity.type
_entity.pdbx_description
1 polymer ?
#
loop_
_entity_poly.entity_id
_entity_poly.type
_entity_poly.pdbx_seq_one_letter_code
_entity_poly.pdbx_strand_id
1 'polypeptide(L)'
;MTASTPDQPAAPSLAAALRGGDKPRRRRRDPEAPARWRTAVPDRDTLVDLGFAAVLCAIALVGMRTGFLGAEWVVAAGAGLVLGLLVGHLGAAFRWMALTTFLVLAAVYFLLGGPFAVRDSLLGGVVPTPQTFVDLATWAVTGWKKWLTLLPPVDARGPVLALPWLAGLLGGALTLGFARRWANVPLTAVAPLLLLAASIALGTEETAARFVQGVGFAAALVAWLVVRSQRNRPPIQNGAGQQARLLTGAGLAAVALLAGAVAGPALPGFDGAERREVVRARLVPPLDVSQFASPLPGFRRYTEPNDAKLYDEVVLRVQGLPPGQLVRFATLDRYDGLVWGAADRDADGLPFQQVGSRIAATGGGRHVDVDVTVPDGGYRGNWLPTVGAPTSIEFSGPRAEELADALWLNTGTDTAVVPAGLLGGESYRMGALVPPMPATTLPEDLDVATGASPGVDADFLDARIDAWTSRADGGAWSKLRAFATAMRTEGTYTDGGTPNSYEKVYLPGHAISRLTRFVGSSKLAGNDEQYAATLALVGQRLGIPSRVVMGAAPEANGDVRGKDVHAWVEVRLDDGSWYALTQQTFVPSRDKAPSEQQLKTEEQKVGAQVPPPAGVSPPSVLQGPDQAQNATDVTKRRKNPFDVTAWPLWLQVLAGLVLLALLVAFYVLALRRLKGRRRRAHAMTGPVPTRAAWVWRDLVAEAHSLGVAVPRGVTRREQAADIDAAVAASLAARTPAEGAQPPPVPPVATGRPGVAASEVAAMVDAVVFGPGEGDPERTAALHIESEAARATMRAGVGRWTRLRSDADPRPYLVRAETRGRRGRWWRRLRLPAPARRGAGPRTA
;
A
#
# COMPACT_ATOMS: atom_id res chain seq x y z
N MET A 1 40.46 89.56 38.40
CA MET A 1 41.01 88.73 39.48
C MET A 1 39.94 87.71 39.84
N THR A 2 40.10 86.39 39.77
CA THR A 2 41.28 85.52 39.60
C THR A 2 40.75 84.09 39.41
N ALA A 3 41.32 83.37 38.43
CA ALA A 3 41.61 81.91 38.37
C ALA A 3 40.51 80.90 38.79
N SER A 4 39.98 80.00 37.94
CA SER A 4 40.60 78.97 37.07
C SER A 4 41.39 77.86 37.79
N THR A 5 41.09 76.63 37.36
CA THR A 5 41.82 75.32 37.40
C THR A 5 41.51 74.32 38.54
N PRO A 6 41.54 72.97 38.31
CA PRO A 6 41.30 72.19 37.08
C PRO A 6 40.27 71.04 37.23
N ASP A 7 39.68 70.65 36.10
CA ASP A 7 39.07 69.33 35.87
C ASP A 7 40.16 68.22 35.95
N GLN A 8 39.95 67.22 36.82
CA GLN A 8 40.67 65.95 36.75
C GLN A 8 39.77 64.89 36.09
N PRO A 9 40.26 64.15 35.07
CA PRO A 9 39.48 63.10 34.43
C PRO A 9 39.31 61.89 35.36
N ALA A 10 38.07 61.46 35.54
CA ALA A 10 37.71 60.23 36.22
C ALA A 10 38.37 59.02 35.53
N ALA A 11 38.96 58.14 36.36
CA ALA A 11 39.59 56.89 35.95
C ALA A 11 38.65 56.02 35.10
N PRO A 12 39.16 55.32 34.06
CA PRO A 12 38.35 54.48 33.19
C PRO A 12 37.78 53.28 33.95
N SER A 13 36.50 52.99 33.70
CA SER A 13 35.78 51.87 34.32
C SER A 13 36.35 50.52 33.88
N LEU A 14 36.35 49.57 34.81
CA LEU A 14 36.78 48.17 34.67
C LEU A 14 36.11 47.42 33.49
N ALA A 15 35.04 47.98 32.90
CA ALA A 15 34.34 47.48 31.72
C ALA A 15 35.10 47.70 30.39
N ALA A 16 36.07 48.63 30.37
CA ALA A 16 36.94 48.87 29.22
C ALA A 16 38.15 47.92 29.15
N ALA A 17 38.62 47.41 30.30
CA ALA A 17 39.79 46.51 30.39
C ALA A 17 39.50 45.04 30.00
N LEU A 18 38.22 44.64 29.90
CA LEU A 18 37.82 43.26 29.57
C LEU A 18 37.55 43.00 28.08
N ARG A 19 37.77 43.99 27.19
CA ARG A 19 37.71 43.79 25.73
C ARG A 19 39.11 43.63 25.14
N GLY A 20 39.76 42.52 25.47
CA GLY A 20 40.91 42.01 24.72
C GLY A 20 40.47 41.49 23.35
N GLY A 21 41.19 41.88 22.30
CA GLY A 21 40.92 41.54 20.90
C GLY A 21 41.04 40.04 20.60
N ASP A 22 40.20 39.52 19.70
CA ASP A 22 40.48 39.48 18.27
C ASP A 22 39.22 39.03 17.49
N LYS A 23 38.99 39.60 16.29
CA LYS A 23 37.86 39.25 15.41
C LYS A 23 38.19 37.96 14.62
N PRO A 24 37.16 37.22 14.19
CA PRO A 24 36.79 37.40 12.79
C PRO A 24 35.31 37.75 12.58
N ARG A 25 35.08 38.60 11.58
CA ARG A 25 33.80 39.18 11.17
C ARG A 25 32.68 38.13 11.01
N ARG A 26 31.66 38.17 11.89
CA ARG A 26 30.31 37.69 11.57
C ARG A 26 29.39 38.88 11.34
N ARG A 27 28.73 38.88 10.19
CA ARG A 27 27.76 39.88 9.72
C ARG A 27 26.74 40.21 10.83
N ARG A 28 26.66 41.50 11.20
CA ARG A 28 25.55 42.06 11.99
C ARG A 28 24.25 41.79 11.24
N ARG A 29 23.32 41.07 11.87
CA ARG A 29 21.90 40.98 11.49
C ARG A 29 21.10 41.78 12.52
N ASP A 30 20.06 42.47 12.05
CA ASP A 30 19.33 43.53 12.76
C ASP A 30 18.70 43.12 14.10
N PRO A 31 18.48 44.06 15.05
CA PRO A 31 18.16 43.73 16.44
C PRO A 31 16.67 43.50 16.76
N GLU A 32 15.72 43.72 15.84
CA GLU A 32 14.31 43.92 16.22
C GLU A 32 13.37 42.70 16.18
N ALA A 33 13.83 41.50 15.81
CA ALA A 33 12.96 40.31 15.87
C ALA A 33 12.83 39.75 17.31
N PRO A 34 11.62 39.38 17.79
CA PRO A 34 11.42 38.75 19.10
C PRO A 34 12.27 37.48 19.26
N ALA A 35 12.87 37.27 20.44
CA ALA A 35 13.87 36.22 20.69
C ALA A 35 13.47 34.79 20.26
N ARG A 36 12.17 34.49 20.20
CA ARG A 36 11.62 33.18 19.80
C ARG A 36 11.63 32.94 18.28
N TRP A 37 11.56 33.98 17.45
CA TRP A 37 11.57 33.84 15.98
C TRP A 37 12.98 33.73 15.41
N ARG A 38 13.99 34.15 16.16
CA ARG A 38 15.41 34.00 15.79
C ARG A 38 15.82 32.53 15.65
N THR A 39 15.21 31.63 16.41
CA THR A 39 15.45 30.18 16.32
C THR A 39 14.74 29.51 15.14
N ALA A 40 13.80 30.19 14.49
CA ALA A 40 13.08 29.67 13.33
C ALA A 40 13.85 29.84 12.02
N VAL A 41 14.83 30.75 11.97
CA VAL A 41 15.68 30.95 10.79
C VAL A 41 16.63 29.74 10.65
N PRO A 42 16.61 29.01 9.52
CA PRO A 42 17.47 27.85 9.33
C PRO A 42 18.94 28.27 9.20
N ASP A 43 19.81 27.60 9.95
CA ASP A 43 21.27 27.66 9.74
C ASP A 43 21.67 26.79 8.52
N ARG A 44 22.89 26.92 8.03
CA ARG A 44 23.46 26.14 6.92
C ARG A 44 23.27 24.64 7.12
N ASP A 45 23.50 24.14 8.32
CA ASP A 45 23.33 22.71 8.61
C ASP A 45 21.87 22.27 8.53
N THR A 46 20.94 23.14 8.91
CA THR A 46 19.50 22.90 8.76
C THR A 46 19.09 22.86 7.29
N LEU A 47 19.62 23.76 6.46
CA LEU A 47 19.35 23.76 5.02
C LEU A 47 19.86 22.48 4.34
N VAL A 48 21.02 21.96 4.76
CA VAL A 48 21.54 20.68 4.25
C VAL A 48 20.66 19.50 4.68
N ASP A 49 20.25 19.43 5.96
CA ASP A 49 19.35 18.38 6.43
C ASP A 49 17.99 18.44 5.72
N LEU A 50 17.47 19.65 5.48
CA LEU A 50 16.23 19.88 4.74
C LEU A 50 16.37 19.42 3.29
N GLY A 51 17.47 19.75 2.61
CA GLY A 51 17.73 19.35 1.23
C GLY A 51 17.78 17.84 1.07
N PHE A 52 18.52 17.13 1.93
CA PHE A 52 18.56 15.66 1.89
C PHE A 52 17.22 15.03 2.23
N ALA A 53 16.50 15.55 3.22
CA ALA A 53 15.16 15.07 3.57
C ALA A 53 14.19 15.25 2.39
N ALA A 54 14.21 16.41 1.73
CA ALA A 54 13.40 16.68 0.55
C ALA A 54 13.72 15.71 -0.60
N VAL A 55 15.00 15.49 -0.91
CA VAL A 55 15.44 14.58 -1.97
C VAL A 55 15.02 13.14 -1.68
N LEU A 56 15.28 12.64 -0.47
CA LEU A 56 14.93 11.27 -0.09
C LEU A 56 13.42 11.02 -0.12
N CYS A 57 12.62 11.95 0.43
CA CYS A 57 11.17 11.83 0.39
C CYS A 57 10.63 11.96 -1.04
N ALA A 58 11.17 12.87 -1.85
CA ALA A 58 10.78 12.99 -3.26
C ALA A 58 11.06 11.70 -4.03
N ILE A 59 12.25 11.11 -3.89
CA ILE A 59 12.60 9.82 -4.53
C ILE A 59 11.65 8.70 -4.07
N ALA A 60 11.29 8.65 -2.78
CA ALA A 60 10.32 7.68 -2.30
C ALA A 60 8.93 7.89 -2.92
N LEU A 61 8.44 9.14 -2.97
CA LEU A 61 7.13 9.49 -3.52
C LEU A 61 7.02 9.26 -5.03
N VAL A 62 8.14 9.27 -5.78
CA VAL A 62 8.17 8.87 -7.20
C VAL A 62 7.61 7.46 -7.41
N GLY A 63 7.67 6.59 -6.38
CA GLY A 63 7.07 5.25 -6.42
C GLY A 63 5.56 5.22 -6.64
N MET A 64 4.87 6.34 -6.35
CA MET A 64 3.43 6.47 -6.55
C MET A 64 3.05 6.79 -8.00
N ARG A 65 4.02 7.12 -8.88
CA ARG A 65 3.78 7.51 -10.27
C ARG A 65 2.97 6.50 -11.07
N THR A 66 3.26 5.21 -10.91
CA THR A 66 2.56 4.15 -11.66
C THR A 66 1.15 3.88 -11.12
N GLY A 67 0.82 4.40 -9.93
CA GLY A 67 -0.50 4.28 -9.35
C GLY A 67 -1.47 5.38 -9.79
N PHE A 68 -1.00 6.51 -10.33
CA PHE A 68 -1.83 7.69 -10.59
C PHE A 68 -1.67 8.22 -12.01
N LEU A 69 -2.79 8.57 -12.66
CA LEU A 69 -2.82 9.35 -13.90
C LEU A 69 -2.88 10.85 -13.59
N GLY A 70 -2.17 11.66 -14.39
CA GLY A 70 -2.17 13.13 -14.27
C GLY A 70 -1.11 13.71 -13.33
N ALA A 71 -1.03 15.04 -13.24
CA ALA A 71 -0.03 15.75 -12.43
C ALA A 71 -0.53 16.13 -11.02
N GLU A 72 -1.83 15.97 -10.74
CA GLU A 72 -2.47 16.42 -9.51
C GLU A 72 -1.90 15.71 -8.27
N TRP A 73 -1.58 14.42 -8.39
CA TRP A 73 -0.94 13.67 -7.31
C TRP A 73 0.46 14.20 -6.98
N VAL A 74 1.20 14.73 -7.96
CA VAL A 74 2.52 15.36 -7.75
C VAL A 74 2.35 16.63 -6.94
N VAL A 75 1.33 17.44 -7.25
CA VAL A 75 1.00 18.65 -6.49
C VAL A 75 0.60 18.29 -5.06
N ALA A 76 -0.25 17.29 -4.87
CA ALA A 76 -0.66 16.81 -3.55
C ALA A 76 0.53 16.30 -2.72
N ALA A 77 1.33 15.39 -3.28
CA ALA A 77 2.52 14.83 -2.63
C ALA A 77 3.57 15.90 -2.34
N GLY A 78 3.83 16.79 -3.30
CA GLY A 78 4.82 17.87 -3.19
C GLY A 78 4.42 18.92 -2.16
N ALA A 79 3.17 19.39 -2.19
CA ALA A 79 2.66 20.34 -1.19
C ALA A 79 2.69 19.72 0.21
N GLY A 80 2.28 18.44 0.33
CA GLY A 80 2.38 17.68 1.57
C GLY A 80 3.83 17.62 2.06
N LEU A 81 4.77 17.29 1.19
CA LEU A 81 6.20 17.23 1.53
C LEU A 81 6.73 18.58 2.03
N VAL A 82 6.46 19.68 1.32
CA VAL A 82 6.92 21.02 1.71
C VAL A 82 6.35 21.43 3.07
N LEU A 83 5.05 21.25 3.28
CA LEU A 83 4.39 21.58 4.54
C LEU A 83 4.84 20.65 5.68
N GLY A 84 5.07 19.38 5.39
CA GLY A 84 5.62 18.40 6.32
C GLY A 84 7.02 18.81 6.79
N LEU A 85 7.91 19.17 5.86
CA LEU A 85 9.24 19.69 6.18
C LEU A 85 9.15 20.97 7.02
N LEU A 86 8.24 21.89 6.67
CA LEU A 86 8.02 23.10 7.45
C LEU A 86 7.58 22.79 8.89
N VAL A 87 6.58 21.92 9.07
CA VAL A 87 6.09 21.51 10.39
C VAL A 87 7.18 20.77 11.18
N GLY A 88 7.95 19.89 10.54
CA GLY A 88 9.09 19.21 11.16
C GLY A 88 10.18 20.18 11.62
N HIS A 89 10.49 21.20 10.81
CA HIS A 89 11.44 22.26 11.15
C HIS A 89 10.94 23.12 12.32
N LEU A 90 9.72 23.65 12.24
CA LEU A 90 9.13 24.48 13.30
C LEU A 90 8.95 23.70 14.60
N GLY A 91 8.53 22.44 14.53
CA GLY A 91 8.41 21.55 15.68
C GLY A 91 9.74 21.33 16.39
N ALA A 92 10.84 21.25 15.63
CA ALA A 92 12.18 21.18 16.20
C ALA A 92 12.67 22.53 16.72
N ALA A 93 12.48 23.61 15.98
CA ALA A 93 12.91 24.97 16.34
C ALA A 93 12.24 25.46 17.63
N PHE A 94 10.93 25.23 17.76
CA PHE A 94 10.14 25.60 18.93
C PHE A 94 10.04 24.51 20.01
N ARG A 95 10.77 23.38 19.84
CA ARG A 95 10.80 22.25 20.77
C ARG A 95 9.40 21.73 21.14
N TRP A 96 8.51 21.63 20.15
CA TRP A 96 7.16 21.10 20.32
C TRP A 96 7.17 19.68 20.90
N MET A 97 6.15 19.35 21.69
CA MET A 97 5.91 17.97 22.11
C MET A 97 5.50 17.14 20.88
N ALA A 98 5.68 15.81 20.94
CA ALA A 98 5.26 14.93 19.85
C ALA A 98 3.77 15.12 19.54
N LEU A 99 2.94 15.24 20.58
CA LEU A 99 1.52 15.53 20.45
C LEU A 99 1.23 16.87 19.75
N THR A 100 1.91 17.95 20.12
CA THR A 100 1.71 19.26 19.46
C THR A 100 2.05 19.17 17.98
N THR A 101 3.11 18.46 17.63
CA THR A 101 3.50 18.25 16.22
C THR A 101 2.42 17.43 15.49
N PHE A 102 1.92 16.37 16.12
CA PHE A 102 0.82 15.57 15.58
C PHE A 102 -0.47 16.38 15.38
N LEU A 103 -0.89 17.18 16.36
CA LEU A 103 -2.08 18.03 16.26
C LEU A 103 -1.93 19.08 15.15
N VAL A 104 -0.75 19.67 15.00
CA VAL A 104 -0.48 20.61 13.90
C VAL A 104 -0.50 19.88 12.55
N LEU A 105 0.08 18.68 12.44
CA LEU A 105 -0.01 17.88 11.21
C LEU A 105 -1.46 17.51 10.88
N ALA A 106 -2.26 17.10 11.88
CA ALA A 106 -3.67 16.82 11.69
C ALA A 106 -4.44 18.06 11.24
N ALA A 107 -4.19 19.22 11.87
CA ALA A 107 -4.80 20.48 11.45
C ALA A 107 -4.40 20.85 10.02
N VAL A 108 -3.12 20.75 9.65
CA VAL A 108 -2.65 20.97 8.28
C VAL A 108 -3.32 19.99 7.31
N TYR A 109 -3.39 18.72 7.66
CA TYR A 109 -4.02 17.67 6.85
C TYR A 109 -5.50 17.98 6.56
N PHE A 110 -6.27 18.36 7.57
CA PHE A 110 -7.71 18.63 7.40
C PHE A 110 -8.01 20.01 6.81
N LEU A 111 -7.27 21.06 7.20
CA LEU A 111 -7.53 22.42 6.73
C LEU A 111 -7.04 22.63 5.28
N LEU A 112 -5.94 21.99 4.89
CA LEU A 112 -5.37 22.12 3.55
C LEU A 112 -5.61 20.89 2.66
N GLY A 113 -6.16 19.80 3.21
CA GLY A 113 -6.49 18.60 2.44
C GLY A 113 -7.60 18.83 1.40
N GLY A 114 -8.52 19.77 1.63
CA GLY A 114 -9.52 20.16 0.63
C GLY A 114 -8.90 20.60 -0.71
N PRO A 115 -8.16 21.72 -0.77
CA PRO A 115 -7.61 22.24 -2.02
C PRO A 115 -6.51 21.36 -2.64
N PHE A 116 -5.78 20.55 -1.85
CA PHE A 116 -4.69 19.72 -2.35
C PHE A 116 -5.06 18.26 -2.61
N ALA A 117 -6.13 17.74 -2.02
CA ALA A 117 -6.52 16.33 -2.18
C ALA A 117 -7.99 16.13 -2.54
N VAL A 118 -8.94 16.81 -1.89
CA VAL A 118 -10.38 16.53 -2.08
C VAL A 118 -11.09 17.76 -2.66
N ARG A 119 -10.77 18.08 -3.92
CA ARG A 119 -11.27 19.28 -4.60
C ARG A 119 -12.76 19.18 -4.96
N ASP A 120 -13.21 17.99 -5.30
CA ASP A 120 -14.58 17.76 -5.82
C ASP A 120 -15.65 18.00 -4.75
N SER A 121 -15.30 17.84 -3.48
CA SER A 121 -16.21 18.07 -2.34
C SER A 121 -16.19 19.52 -1.82
N LEU A 122 -15.54 20.47 -2.52
CA LEU A 122 -15.47 21.88 -2.12
C LEU A 122 -16.62 22.71 -2.71
N LEU A 123 -17.31 23.48 -1.86
CA LEU A 123 -18.27 24.48 -2.32
C LEU A 123 -17.54 25.59 -3.06
N GLY A 124 -17.88 25.80 -4.33
CA GLY A 124 -17.26 26.80 -5.20
C GLY A 124 -15.75 26.60 -5.41
N GLY A 125 -15.24 25.38 -5.20
CA GLY A 125 -13.81 25.05 -5.35
C GLY A 125 -12.88 25.57 -4.26
N VAL A 126 -13.41 26.20 -3.19
CA VAL A 126 -12.59 26.85 -2.14
C VAL A 126 -13.00 26.47 -0.73
N VAL A 127 -14.30 26.29 -0.44
CA VAL A 127 -14.79 26.10 0.94
C VAL A 127 -15.00 24.61 1.24
N PRO A 128 -14.32 24.04 2.27
CA PRO A 128 -14.54 22.65 2.69
C PRO A 128 -15.97 22.40 3.16
N THR A 129 -16.54 21.28 2.74
CA THR A 129 -17.82 20.77 3.25
C THR A 129 -17.59 19.74 4.36
N PRO A 130 -18.62 19.37 5.14
CA PRO A 130 -18.54 18.22 6.04
C PRO A 130 -18.08 16.93 5.33
N GLN A 131 -18.49 16.74 4.07
CA GLN A 131 -18.08 15.60 3.24
C GLN A 131 -16.57 15.60 2.98
N THR A 132 -15.95 16.76 2.72
CA THR A 132 -14.49 16.88 2.58
C THR A 132 -13.74 16.31 3.78
N PHE A 133 -14.21 16.57 5.00
CA PHE A 133 -13.58 16.05 6.22
C PHE A 133 -13.80 14.54 6.39
N VAL A 134 -14.98 14.03 6.04
CA VAL A 134 -15.29 12.60 6.04
C VAL A 134 -14.43 11.85 5.02
N ASP A 135 -14.29 12.39 3.82
CA ASP A 135 -13.45 11.83 2.75
C ASP A 135 -11.99 11.76 3.19
N LEU A 136 -11.44 12.87 3.72
CA LEU A 136 -10.07 12.93 4.23
C LEU A 136 -9.83 11.95 5.39
N ALA A 137 -10.77 11.83 6.32
CA ALA A 137 -10.67 10.88 7.43
C ALA A 137 -10.75 9.43 6.94
N THR A 138 -11.68 9.14 6.04
CA THR A 138 -11.86 7.81 5.44
C THR A 138 -10.61 7.39 4.70
N TRP A 139 -10.06 8.25 3.84
CA TRP A 139 -8.88 7.91 3.06
C TRP A 139 -7.59 7.84 3.89
N ALA A 140 -7.50 8.55 5.01
CA ALA A 140 -6.39 8.39 5.95
C ALA A 140 -6.41 7.02 6.68
N VAL A 141 -7.60 6.50 7.01
CA VAL A 141 -7.74 5.31 7.87
C VAL A 141 -7.99 4.02 7.07
N THR A 142 -8.91 4.05 6.12
CA THR A 142 -9.32 2.88 5.31
C THR A 142 -8.96 3.02 3.83
N GLY A 143 -8.54 4.21 3.38
CA GLY A 143 -8.14 4.47 2.00
C GLY A 143 -7.03 3.58 1.48
N TRP A 144 -6.07 3.19 2.33
CA TRP A 144 -5.01 2.26 1.95
C TRP A 144 -5.55 0.87 1.54
N LYS A 145 -6.69 0.43 2.09
CA LYS A 145 -7.33 -0.83 1.68
C LYS A 145 -7.97 -0.69 0.31
N LYS A 146 -8.73 0.40 0.11
CA LYS A 146 -9.36 0.73 -1.19
C LYS A 146 -8.32 0.87 -2.29
N TRP A 147 -7.20 1.55 -1.99
CA TRP A 147 -6.08 1.70 -2.90
C TRP A 147 -5.47 0.37 -3.39
N LEU A 148 -5.48 -0.66 -2.53
CA LEU A 148 -4.97 -1.99 -2.88
C LEU A 148 -5.95 -2.82 -3.72
N THR A 149 -7.24 -2.45 -3.76
CA THR A 149 -8.27 -3.11 -4.57
C THR A 149 -8.63 -2.35 -5.85
N LEU A 150 -8.20 -1.09 -5.96
CA LEU A 150 -8.35 -0.28 -7.17
C LEU A 150 -7.35 -0.71 -8.24
N LEU A 151 -7.82 -0.78 -9.48
CA LEU A 151 -7.01 -1.01 -10.68
C LEU A 151 -6.15 0.25 -10.95
N PRO A 152 -4.82 0.18 -10.78
CA PRO A 152 -3.93 1.29 -11.11
C PRO A 152 -3.68 1.33 -12.63
N PRO A 153 -3.37 2.50 -13.20
CA PRO A 153 -3.29 3.80 -12.56
C PRO A 153 -4.68 4.44 -12.40
N VAL A 154 -4.95 4.99 -11.22
CA VAL A 154 -6.21 5.65 -10.89
C VAL A 154 -6.12 7.12 -11.31
N ASP A 155 -7.22 7.70 -11.80
CA ASP A 155 -7.28 9.14 -12.04
C ASP A 155 -6.93 9.90 -10.74
N ALA A 156 -6.01 10.86 -10.84
CA ALA A 156 -5.62 11.71 -9.72
C ALA A 156 -6.70 12.76 -9.43
N ARG A 157 -7.93 12.31 -9.18
CA ARG A 157 -9.12 13.12 -8.87
C ARG A 157 -9.83 12.54 -7.67
N GLY A 158 -10.65 13.34 -7.01
CA GLY A 158 -11.41 12.91 -5.85
C GLY A 158 -10.54 12.51 -4.65
N PRO A 159 -11.16 11.85 -3.67
CA PRO A 159 -10.55 11.63 -2.36
C PRO A 159 -9.26 10.79 -2.32
N VAL A 160 -8.93 10.02 -3.37
CA VAL A 160 -7.74 9.14 -3.41
C VAL A 160 -6.42 9.92 -3.29
N LEU A 161 -6.41 11.19 -3.71
CA LEU A 161 -5.28 12.11 -3.57
C LEU A 161 -4.90 12.41 -2.11
N ALA A 162 -5.76 12.07 -1.15
CA ALA A 162 -5.46 12.17 0.26
C ALA A 162 -4.25 11.29 0.66
N LEU A 163 -4.01 10.18 -0.05
CA LEU A 163 -2.88 9.28 0.19
C LEU A 163 -1.52 9.92 -0.15
N PRO A 164 -1.28 10.43 -1.38
CA PRO A 164 -0.02 11.14 -1.69
C PRO A 164 0.17 12.38 -0.80
N TRP A 165 -0.91 13.13 -0.54
CA TRP A 165 -0.89 14.26 0.41
C TRP A 165 -0.41 13.86 1.80
N LEU A 166 -1.01 12.80 2.38
CA LEU A 166 -0.62 12.27 3.69
C LEU A 166 0.81 11.73 3.71
N ALA A 167 1.21 11.00 2.66
CA ALA A 167 2.53 10.42 2.52
C ALA A 167 3.62 11.49 2.46
N GLY A 168 3.41 12.57 1.69
CA GLY A 168 4.30 13.73 1.66
C GLY A 168 4.38 14.42 3.02
N LEU A 169 3.23 14.70 3.63
CA LEU A 169 3.12 15.40 4.91
C LEU A 169 3.83 14.67 6.05
N LEU A 170 3.54 13.37 6.21
CA LEU A 170 4.19 12.54 7.22
C LEU A 170 5.65 12.27 6.87
N GLY A 171 5.96 12.01 5.60
CA GLY A 171 7.31 11.77 5.11
C GLY A 171 8.26 12.91 5.44
N GLY A 172 7.89 14.14 5.08
CA GLY A 172 8.68 15.34 5.36
C GLY A 172 8.81 15.62 6.86
N ALA A 173 7.69 15.60 7.59
CA ALA A 173 7.67 15.95 9.01
C ALA A 173 8.45 14.95 9.87
N LEU A 174 8.31 13.65 9.60
CA LEU A 174 9.04 12.61 10.33
C LEU A 174 10.52 12.62 9.95
N THR A 175 10.87 12.67 8.66
CA THR A 175 12.27 12.65 8.22
C THR A 175 13.07 13.81 8.81
N LEU A 176 12.56 15.06 8.67
CA LEU A 176 13.25 16.22 9.21
C LEU A 176 13.10 16.33 10.73
N GLY A 177 11.91 16.02 11.28
CA GLY A 177 11.66 16.06 12.72
C GLY A 177 12.55 15.11 13.50
N PHE A 178 12.74 13.87 13.04
CA PHE A 178 13.67 12.92 13.64
C PHE A 178 15.12 13.38 13.50
N ALA A 179 15.51 13.86 12.31
CA ALA A 179 16.83 14.42 12.10
C ALA A 179 17.13 15.60 13.03
N ARG A 180 16.18 16.49 13.29
CA ARG A 180 16.44 17.63 14.17
C ARG A 180 16.36 17.27 15.65
N ARG A 181 15.58 16.23 16.00
CA ARG A 181 15.37 15.86 17.41
C ARG A 181 16.43 14.92 17.96
N TRP A 182 17.05 14.11 17.11
CA TRP A 182 17.98 13.05 17.50
C TRP A 182 19.34 13.16 16.81
N ALA A 183 20.43 13.18 17.59
CA ALA A 183 21.80 13.16 17.06
C ALA A 183 22.23 11.78 16.51
N ASN A 184 21.43 10.73 16.76
CA ASN A 184 21.71 9.36 16.33
C ASN A 184 21.53 9.22 14.81
N VAL A 185 22.66 9.11 14.12
CA VAL A 185 22.75 8.94 12.66
C VAL A 185 21.87 7.80 12.09
N PRO A 186 21.80 6.58 12.68
CA PRO A 186 20.98 5.52 12.06
C PRO A 186 19.47 5.75 12.20
N LEU A 187 19.01 6.47 13.22
CA LEU A 187 17.57 6.67 13.44
C LEU A 187 16.95 7.65 12.43
N THR A 188 17.77 8.51 11.81
CA THR A 188 17.30 9.47 10.81
C THR A 188 17.01 8.83 9.46
N ALA A 189 17.57 7.64 9.20
CA ALA A 189 17.31 6.87 7.99
C ALA A 189 15.94 6.15 8.03
N VAL A 190 15.38 5.91 9.22
CA VAL A 190 14.18 5.07 9.40
C VAL A 190 12.97 5.67 8.70
N ALA A 191 12.67 6.95 8.91
CA ALA A 191 11.49 7.59 8.32
C ALA A 191 11.49 7.57 6.77
N PRO A 192 12.56 8.01 6.06
CA PRO A 192 12.56 7.95 4.61
C PRO A 192 12.62 6.52 4.06
N LEU A 193 13.27 5.57 4.77
CA LEU A 193 13.25 4.15 4.39
C LEU A 193 11.84 3.55 4.51
N LEU A 194 11.10 3.87 5.57
CA LEU A 194 9.72 3.44 5.73
C LEU A 194 8.81 4.03 4.66
N LEU A 195 9.02 5.29 4.27
CA LEU A 195 8.29 5.91 3.17
C LEU A 195 8.59 5.22 1.84
N LEU A 196 9.86 4.91 1.56
CA LEU A 196 10.26 4.16 0.37
C LEU A 196 9.63 2.76 0.37
N ALA A 197 9.74 2.02 1.47
CA ALA A 197 9.14 0.69 1.62
C ALA A 197 7.62 0.73 1.44
N ALA A 198 6.93 1.72 2.03
CA ALA A 198 5.49 1.90 1.86
C ALA A 198 5.13 2.23 0.40
N SER A 199 5.89 3.10 -0.27
CA SER A 199 5.66 3.41 -1.69
C SER A 199 5.86 2.19 -2.60
N ILE A 200 6.78 1.29 -2.24
CA ILE A 200 7.04 0.07 -3.00
C ILE A 200 5.94 -0.97 -2.74
N ALA A 201 5.59 -1.18 -1.47
CA ALA A 201 4.61 -2.17 -1.01
C ALA A 201 3.18 -1.84 -1.49
N LEU A 202 2.80 -0.56 -1.45
CA LEU A 202 1.52 -0.06 -1.93
C LEU A 202 1.53 0.28 -3.43
N GLY A 203 2.68 0.18 -4.10
CA GLY A 203 2.83 0.48 -5.52
C GLY A 203 2.25 -0.60 -6.44
N THR A 204 2.52 -0.47 -7.73
CA THR A 204 2.15 -1.43 -8.79
C THR A 204 3.27 -2.43 -9.05
N GLU A 205 2.98 -3.48 -9.83
CA GLU A 205 4.00 -4.42 -10.31
C GLU A 205 5.00 -3.73 -11.26
N GLU A 206 4.57 -2.71 -12.00
CA GLU A 206 5.48 -1.88 -12.78
C GLU A 206 6.42 -1.03 -11.90
N THR A 207 7.69 -0.96 -12.27
CA THR A 207 8.67 -0.11 -11.57
C THR A 207 8.64 1.32 -12.08
N ALA A 208 8.15 2.26 -11.24
CA ALA A 208 8.07 3.69 -11.58
C ALA A 208 9.42 4.33 -11.99
N ALA A 209 10.49 4.03 -11.27
CA ALA A 209 11.84 4.50 -11.54
C ALA A 209 12.90 3.65 -10.80
N ARG A 210 13.17 2.43 -11.30
CA ARG A 210 14.03 1.42 -10.66
C ARG A 210 15.38 1.98 -10.18
N PHE A 211 16.10 2.68 -11.06
CA PHE A 211 17.42 3.24 -10.73
C PHE A 211 17.36 4.41 -9.74
N VAL A 212 16.33 5.26 -9.84
CA VAL A 212 16.18 6.43 -8.95
C VAL A 212 15.82 5.97 -7.54
N GLN A 213 14.88 5.04 -7.40
CA GLN A 213 14.44 4.52 -6.09
C GLN A 213 15.45 3.58 -5.43
N GLY A 214 16.22 2.82 -6.21
CA GLY A 214 17.29 1.96 -5.68
C GLY A 214 18.58 2.74 -5.45
N VAL A 215 19.31 3.01 -6.54
CA VAL A 215 20.66 3.62 -6.50
C VAL A 215 20.59 5.07 -6.04
N GLY A 216 19.68 5.87 -6.59
CA GLY A 216 19.54 7.29 -6.24
C GLY A 216 19.21 7.51 -4.77
N PHE A 217 18.23 6.76 -4.24
CA PHE A 217 17.87 6.81 -2.83
C PHE A 217 19.03 6.39 -1.92
N ALA A 218 19.68 5.26 -2.22
CA ALA A 218 20.80 4.75 -1.44
C ALA A 218 21.97 5.76 -1.42
N ALA A 219 22.33 6.32 -2.57
CA ALA A 219 23.38 7.32 -2.68
C ALA A 219 23.06 8.58 -1.88
N ALA A 220 21.85 9.12 -2.00
CA ALA A 220 21.41 10.29 -1.24
C ALA A 220 21.40 10.01 0.27
N LEU A 221 20.94 8.83 0.69
CA LEU A 221 20.87 8.45 2.09
C LEU A 221 22.28 8.32 2.68
N VAL A 222 23.17 7.60 2.01
CA VAL A 222 24.55 7.43 2.46
C VAL A 222 25.27 8.78 2.52
N ALA A 223 25.12 9.63 1.51
CA ALA A 223 25.67 10.98 1.51
C ALA A 223 25.17 11.79 2.72
N TRP A 224 23.87 11.74 3.02
CA TRP A 224 23.30 12.41 4.17
C TRP A 224 23.88 11.90 5.50
N LEU A 225 23.98 10.56 5.66
CA LEU A 225 24.54 9.94 6.87
C LEU A 225 26.02 10.26 7.05
N VAL A 226 26.80 10.32 5.96
CA VAL A 226 28.22 10.72 5.99
C VAL A 226 28.34 12.16 6.48
N VAL A 227 27.63 13.11 5.86
CA VAL A 227 27.64 14.53 6.26
C VAL A 227 27.24 14.69 7.73
N ARG A 228 26.21 13.97 8.17
CA ARG A 228 25.71 14.02 9.54
C ARG A 228 26.67 13.40 10.56
N SER A 229 27.33 12.30 10.19
CA SER A 229 28.31 11.63 11.06
C SER A 229 29.52 12.50 11.35
N GLN A 230 29.89 13.39 10.43
CA GLN A 230 30.98 14.34 10.61
C GLN A 230 30.61 15.45 11.61
N ARG A 231 29.37 15.96 11.54
CA ARG A 231 28.85 17.00 12.45
C ARG A 231 28.75 16.54 13.91
N ASN A 232 28.38 15.28 14.13
CA ASN A 232 28.04 14.77 15.47
C ASN A 232 29.21 14.10 16.22
N ARG A 233 30.44 14.13 15.69
CA ARG A 233 31.63 13.58 16.36
C ARG A 233 32.39 14.67 17.12
N PRO A 234 32.85 14.41 18.37
CA PRO A 234 33.60 15.39 19.14
C PRO A 234 34.87 15.81 18.40
N PRO A 235 35.23 17.11 18.39
CA PRO A 235 36.44 17.58 17.74
C PRO A 235 37.66 16.98 18.47
N ILE A 236 38.36 16.06 17.80
CA ILE A 236 39.68 15.62 18.22
C ILE A 236 40.67 16.69 17.74
N GLN A 237 41.58 17.13 18.62
CA GLN A 237 42.48 18.29 18.47
C GLN A 237 43.40 18.32 17.23
N ASN A 238 43.34 17.35 16.31
CA ASN A 238 44.17 17.33 15.12
C ASN A 238 43.35 17.68 13.86
N GLY A 239 43.57 18.89 13.34
CA GLY A 239 42.89 19.48 12.17
C GLY A 239 43.18 18.79 10.82
N ALA A 240 44.09 17.82 10.76
CA ALA A 240 44.54 17.15 9.53
C ALA A 240 43.56 16.11 8.93
N GLY A 241 42.31 16.05 9.38
CA GLY A 241 41.44 14.90 9.08
C GLY A 241 40.27 15.13 8.13
N GLN A 242 39.91 16.37 7.78
CA GLN A 242 38.62 16.61 7.12
C GLN A 242 38.54 16.01 5.69
N GLN A 243 39.58 16.20 4.87
CA GLN A 243 39.66 15.64 3.52
C GLN A 243 39.81 14.11 3.53
N ALA A 244 40.73 13.56 4.32
CA ALA A 244 40.92 12.12 4.44
C ALA A 244 39.64 11.40 4.90
N ARG A 245 38.85 12.03 5.80
CA ARG A 245 37.56 11.52 6.28
C ARG A 245 36.46 11.60 5.22
N LEU A 246 36.46 12.63 4.37
CA LEU A 246 35.55 12.75 3.22
C LEU A 246 35.82 11.64 2.20
N LEU A 247 37.09 11.38 1.91
CA LEU A 247 37.54 10.30 1.03
C LEU A 247 37.19 8.92 1.62
N THR A 248 37.34 8.72 2.93
CA THR A 248 36.98 7.44 3.58
C THR A 248 35.45 7.21 3.56
N GLY A 249 34.66 8.26 3.79
CA GLY A 249 33.19 8.19 3.72
C GLY A 249 32.69 7.95 2.30
N ALA A 250 33.29 8.61 1.31
CA ALA A 250 33.03 8.38 -0.10
C ALA A 250 33.46 6.95 -0.52
N GLY A 251 34.58 6.45 -0.02
CA GLY A 251 35.04 5.08 -0.26
C GLY A 251 34.08 4.04 0.32
N LEU A 252 33.59 4.21 1.55
CA LEU A 252 32.58 3.33 2.14
C LEU A 252 31.25 3.37 1.39
N ALA A 253 30.84 4.55 0.90
CA ALA A 253 29.66 4.68 0.05
C ALA A 253 29.83 3.95 -1.28
N ALA A 254 30.98 4.12 -1.93
CA ALA A 254 31.33 3.43 -3.17
C ALA A 254 31.36 1.91 -2.97
N VAL A 255 31.95 1.42 -1.87
CA VAL A 255 31.97 0.00 -1.52
C VAL A 255 30.57 -0.54 -1.25
N ALA A 256 29.70 0.21 -0.56
CA ALA A 256 28.32 -0.21 -0.32
C ALA A 256 27.51 -0.26 -1.63
N LEU A 257 27.71 0.69 -2.54
CA LEU A 257 27.09 0.70 -3.88
C LEU A 257 27.61 -0.45 -4.76
N LEU A 258 28.93 -0.70 -4.75
CA LEU A 258 29.56 -1.82 -5.45
C LEU A 258 29.09 -3.16 -4.88
N ALA A 259 29.02 -3.30 -3.56
CA ALA A 259 28.49 -4.51 -2.92
C ALA A 259 27.01 -4.72 -3.29
N GLY A 260 26.20 -3.65 -3.37
CA GLY A 260 24.82 -3.72 -3.86
C GLY A 260 24.72 -4.12 -5.34
N ALA A 261 25.62 -3.61 -6.19
CA ALA A 261 25.67 -3.98 -7.61
C ALA A 261 26.12 -5.43 -7.84
N VAL A 262 27.03 -5.94 -7.01
CA VAL A 262 27.57 -7.31 -7.10
C VAL A 262 26.65 -8.34 -6.42
N ALA A 263 26.09 -8.01 -5.25
CA ALA A 263 25.20 -8.90 -4.51
C ALA A 263 23.74 -8.80 -4.98
N GLY A 264 23.35 -7.70 -5.64
CA GLY A 264 22.00 -7.48 -6.17
C GLY A 264 21.49 -8.62 -7.06
N PRO A 265 22.29 -9.10 -8.02
CA PRO A 265 21.95 -10.26 -8.85
C PRO A 265 21.69 -11.57 -8.09
N ALA A 266 22.23 -11.70 -6.87
CA ALA A 266 22.04 -12.87 -6.02
C ALA A 266 20.87 -12.71 -5.02
N LEU A 267 20.17 -11.57 -5.03
CA LEU A 267 18.98 -11.38 -4.22
C LEU A 267 17.74 -11.97 -4.93
N PRO A 268 16.79 -12.55 -4.19
CA PRO A 268 15.49 -12.96 -4.74
C PRO A 268 14.80 -11.79 -5.46
N GLY A 269 14.18 -12.03 -6.61
CA GLY A 269 13.49 -11.00 -7.41
C GLY A 269 14.37 -10.20 -8.38
N PHE A 270 15.61 -10.62 -8.64
CA PHE A 270 16.47 -9.98 -9.65
C PHE A 270 16.19 -10.48 -11.08
N ASP A 271 15.81 -11.75 -11.23
CA ASP A 271 15.48 -12.33 -12.53
C ASP A 271 14.24 -11.65 -13.09
N GLY A 272 14.31 -11.15 -14.32
CA GLY A 272 13.21 -10.43 -14.97
C GLY A 272 11.94 -11.28 -15.20
N ALA A 273 12.04 -12.60 -14.98
CA ALA A 273 10.93 -13.54 -15.00
C ALA A 273 10.11 -13.54 -13.69
N GLU A 274 10.68 -13.08 -12.57
CA GLU A 274 9.95 -12.96 -11.30
C GLU A 274 9.20 -11.63 -11.26
N ARG A 275 7.86 -11.71 -11.22
CA ARG A 275 6.99 -10.54 -11.06
C ARG A 275 7.34 -9.79 -9.78
N ARG A 276 7.43 -8.46 -9.86
CA ARG A 276 7.66 -7.60 -8.70
C ARG A 276 6.61 -7.89 -7.63
N GLU A 277 7.06 -8.29 -6.45
CA GLU A 277 6.14 -8.55 -5.35
C GLU A 277 5.61 -7.24 -4.73
N VAL A 278 4.28 -7.11 -4.71
CA VAL A 278 3.55 -6.00 -4.09
C VAL A 278 2.41 -6.53 -3.23
N VAL A 279 1.96 -5.76 -2.23
CA VAL A 279 0.92 -6.22 -1.30
C VAL A 279 -0.38 -6.57 -2.05
N ARG A 280 -0.71 -5.81 -3.11
CA ARG A 280 -1.90 -6.05 -3.93
C ARG A 280 -1.90 -7.41 -4.66
N ALA A 281 -0.74 -7.97 -4.98
CA ALA A 281 -0.64 -9.26 -5.67
C ALA A 281 -1.08 -10.44 -4.79
N ARG A 282 -0.96 -10.32 -3.45
CA ARG A 282 -1.36 -11.36 -2.50
C ARG A 282 -2.77 -11.17 -1.93
N LEU A 283 -3.43 -10.06 -2.24
CA LEU A 283 -4.76 -9.77 -1.71
C LEU A 283 -5.84 -10.53 -2.49
N VAL A 284 -6.78 -11.11 -1.75
CA VAL A 284 -8.03 -11.63 -2.30
C VAL A 284 -8.99 -10.44 -2.39
N PRO A 285 -9.47 -10.08 -3.59
CA PRO A 285 -10.48 -9.03 -3.73
C PRO A 285 -11.72 -9.37 -2.91
N PRO A 286 -12.48 -8.36 -2.44
CA PRO A 286 -13.74 -8.60 -1.75
C PRO A 286 -14.84 -9.13 -2.69
N LEU A 287 -14.65 -9.05 -4.00
CA LEU A 287 -15.57 -9.59 -4.99
C LEU A 287 -15.28 -11.08 -5.22
N ASP A 288 -16.26 -11.92 -4.89
CA ASP A 288 -16.33 -13.31 -5.33
C ASP A 288 -17.10 -13.34 -6.65
N VAL A 289 -16.47 -13.76 -7.74
CA VAL A 289 -17.10 -13.75 -9.07
C VAL A 289 -17.99 -14.98 -9.26
N SER A 290 -17.75 -16.05 -8.51
CA SER A 290 -18.55 -17.28 -8.58
C SER A 290 -20.00 -17.09 -8.13
N GLN A 291 -20.29 -16.00 -7.39
CA GLN A 291 -21.65 -15.63 -7.01
C GLN A 291 -22.53 -15.17 -8.20
N PHE A 292 -21.90 -14.76 -9.31
CA PHE A 292 -22.61 -14.34 -10.52
C PHE A 292 -22.83 -15.53 -11.44
N ALA A 293 -24.06 -15.70 -11.91
CA ALA A 293 -24.37 -16.75 -12.86
C ALA A 293 -23.57 -16.57 -14.16
N SER A 294 -22.95 -17.65 -14.63
CA SER A 294 -22.36 -17.67 -15.97
C SER A 294 -23.41 -17.29 -17.02
N PRO A 295 -23.06 -16.50 -18.05
CA PRO A 295 -24.00 -16.15 -19.11
C PRO A 295 -24.26 -17.34 -20.06
N LEU A 296 -23.33 -18.30 -20.16
CA LEU A 296 -23.38 -19.38 -21.15
C LEU A 296 -24.60 -20.32 -21.00
N PRO A 297 -25.00 -20.79 -19.81
CA PRO A 297 -26.26 -21.53 -19.64
C PRO A 297 -27.50 -20.76 -20.11
N GLY A 298 -27.42 -19.42 -20.15
CA GLY A 298 -28.46 -18.53 -20.64
C GLY A 298 -28.49 -18.36 -22.16
N PHE A 299 -27.58 -18.98 -22.91
CA PHE A 299 -27.44 -18.81 -24.37
C PHE A 299 -28.77 -18.99 -25.12
N ARG A 300 -29.56 -20.00 -24.76
CA ARG A 300 -30.86 -20.28 -25.42
C ARG A 300 -31.90 -19.17 -25.28
N ARG A 301 -31.69 -18.17 -24.41
CA ARG A 301 -32.53 -16.95 -24.38
C ARG A 301 -32.53 -16.21 -25.71
N TYR A 302 -31.47 -16.36 -26.48
CA TYR A 302 -31.24 -15.65 -27.73
C TYR A 302 -31.48 -16.52 -28.97
N THR A 303 -31.99 -17.74 -28.81
CA THR A 303 -32.22 -18.71 -29.88
C THR A 303 -33.72 -19.02 -30.04
N GLU A 304 -34.09 -19.68 -31.14
CA GLU A 304 -35.45 -20.16 -31.39
C GLU A 304 -35.49 -21.68 -31.55
N PRO A 305 -36.53 -22.34 -31.03
CA PRO A 305 -37.68 -21.80 -30.30
C PRO A 305 -37.38 -21.57 -28.80
N ASN A 306 -37.78 -20.42 -28.25
CA ASN A 306 -37.71 -20.17 -26.80
C ASN A 306 -38.74 -19.13 -26.30
N ASP A 307 -39.13 -19.24 -25.02
CA ASP A 307 -40.12 -18.39 -24.36
C ASP A 307 -39.65 -16.93 -24.17
N ALA A 308 -38.34 -16.69 -24.17
CA ALA A 308 -37.76 -15.35 -23.96
C ALA A 308 -38.01 -14.39 -25.14
N LYS A 309 -38.27 -14.92 -26.35
CA LYS A 309 -38.56 -14.15 -27.57
C LYS A 309 -37.55 -13.03 -27.89
N LEU A 310 -36.26 -13.23 -27.59
CA LEU A 310 -35.22 -12.23 -27.86
C LEU A 310 -34.52 -12.40 -29.22
N TYR A 311 -34.86 -13.45 -29.99
CA TYR A 311 -34.11 -13.84 -31.20
C TYR A 311 -34.00 -12.72 -32.24
N ASP A 312 -35.12 -12.07 -32.60
CA ASP A 312 -35.14 -10.95 -33.56
C ASP A 312 -35.12 -9.56 -32.89
N GLU A 313 -35.16 -9.51 -31.56
CA GLU A 313 -35.16 -8.28 -30.79
C GLU A 313 -33.74 -7.71 -30.67
N VAL A 314 -33.63 -6.37 -30.68
CA VAL A 314 -32.35 -5.68 -30.48
C VAL A 314 -32.01 -5.70 -28.99
N VAL A 315 -30.96 -6.43 -28.63
CA VAL A 315 -30.51 -6.60 -27.23
C VAL A 315 -29.50 -5.54 -26.81
N LEU A 316 -28.69 -5.03 -27.75
CA LEU A 316 -27.72 -3.94 -27.57
C LEU A 316 -27.65 -3.09 -28.84
N ARG A 317 -27.28 -1.82 -28.70
CA ARG A 317 -26.81 -0.98 -29.81
C ARG A 317 -25.39 -0.55 -29.53
N VAL A 318 -24.49 -0.80 -30.48
CA VAL A 318 -23.05 -0.61 -30.35
C VAL A 318 -22.57 0.26 -31.51
N GLN A 319 -22.31 1.53 -31.23
CA GLN A 319 -21.89 2.52 -32.22
C GLN A 319 -20.40 2.82 -32.09
N GLY A 320 -19.71 3.09 -33.20
CA GLY A 320 -18.27 3.39 -33.21
C GLY A 320 -17.36 2.16 -33.28
N LEU A 321 -17.91 0.95 -33.16
CA LEU A 321 -17.15 -0.29 -33.35
C LEU A 321 -16.92 -0.56 -34.85
N PRO A 322 -15.68 -0.90 -35.27
CA PRO A 322 -15.41 -1.29 -36.66
C PRO A 322 -16.20 -2.56 -37.06
N PRO A 323 -16.70 -2.64 -38.31
CA PRO A 323 -17.41 -3.83 -38.78
C PRO A 323 -16.59 -5.12 -38.63
N GLY A 324 -17.25 -6.22 -38.26
CA GLY A 324 -16.62 -7.54 -38.11
C GLY A 324 -15.92 -7.77 -36.76
N GLN A 325 -15.91 -6.79 -35.87
CA GLN A 325 -15.42 -6.95 -34.50
C GLN A 325 -16.51 -7.52 -33.59
N LEU A 326 -16.09 -8.20 -32.51
CA LEU A 326 -16.99 -8.86 -31.57
C LEU A 326 -17.18 -8.02 -30.30
N VAL A 327 -18.37 -8.11 -29.75
CA VAL A 327 -18.72 -7.60 -28.42
C VAL A 327 -18.72 -8.80 -27.48
N ARG A 328 -17.93 -8.75 -26.41
CA ARG A 328 -17.82 -9.80 -25.41
C ARG A 328 -18.79 -9.53 -24.28
N PHE A 329 -19.56 -10.53 -23.85
CA PHE A 329 -20.33 -10.43 -22.59
C PHE A 329 -19.49 -10.92 -21.42
N ALA A 330 -18.89 -12.10 -21.55
CA ALA A 330 -17.93 -12.60 -20.57
C ALA A 330 -17.00 -13.66 -21.18
N THR A 331 -15.75 -13.65 -20.72
CA THR A 331 -14.80 -14.75 -20.90
C THR A 331 -14.93 -15.73 -19.74
N LEU A 332 -15.01 -17.01 -20.07
CA LEU A 332 -15.26 -18.13 -19.18
C LEU A 332 -14.06 -19.09 -19.24
N ASP A 333 -13.14 -18.92 -18.30
CA ASP A 333 -11.83 -19.54 -18.26
C ASP A 333 -11.73 -20.69 -17.25
N ARG A 334 -12.77 -20.92 -16.44
CA ARG A 334 -12.85 -22.04 -15.50
C ARG A 334 -14.04 -22.95 -15.82
N TYR A 335 -13.77 -24.25 -15.87
CA TYR A 335 -14.79 -25.29 -15.94
C TYR A 335 -14.73 -26.15 -14.68
N ASP A 336 -15.85 -26.32 -14.00
CA ASP A 336 -15.96 -27.11 -12.77
C ASP A 336 -16.66 -28.47 -12.94
N GLY A 337 -16.96 -28.84 -14.19
CA GLY A 337 -17.69 -30.06 -14.53
C GLY A 337 -19.20 -29.86 -14.66
N LEU A 338 -19.73 -28.72 -14.20
CA LEU A 338 -21.14 -28.34 -14.38
C LEU A 338 -21.27 -27.14 -15.29
N VAL A 339 -20.44 -26.11 -15.08
CA VAL A 339 -20.56 -24.82 -15.75
C VAL A 339 -19.18 -24.27 -16.15
N TRP A 340 -19.10 -23.69 -17.34
CA TRP A 340 -18.04 -22.77 -17.74
C TRP A 340 -18.35 -21.40 -17.14
N GLY A 341 -17.52 -20.93 -16.22
CA GLY A 341 -17.65 -19.66 -15.52
C GLY A 341 -16.39 -18.81 -15.61
N ALA A 342 -16.49 -17.54 -15.22
CA ALA A 342 -15.32 -16.72 -14.99
C ALA A 342 -14.66 -17.11 -13.66
N ALA A 343 -13.33 -17.22 -13.65
CA ALA A 343 -12.55 -17.45 -12.45
C ALA A 343 -12.31 -16.14 -11.67
N ASP A 344 -12.19 -16.22 -10.34
CA ASP A 344 -11.81 -15.07 -9.50
C ASP A 344 -10.44 -14.48 -9.90
N ARG A 345 -9.57 -15.34 -10.44
CA ARG A 345 -8.29 -14.99 -11.02
C ARG A 345 -8.11 -15.74 -12.34
N ASP A 346 -7.55 -15.05 -13.32
CA ASP A 346 -7.24 -15.66 -14.62
C ASP A 346 -6.06 -16.64 -14.54
N ALA A 347 -5.67 -17.21 -15.69
CA ALA A 347 -4.55 -18.13 -15.80
C ALA A 347 -3.20 -17.52 -15.35
N ASP A 348 -3.04 -16.20 -15.41
CA ASP A 348 -1.84 -15.49 -14.98
C ASP A 348 -1.92 -15.03 -13.51
N GLY A 349 -3.05 -15.28 -12.83
CA GLY A 349 -3.30 -14.92 -11.44
C GLY A 349 -3.83 -13.50 -11.24
N LEU A 350 -4.26 -12.82 -12.31
CA LEU A 350 -4.84 -11.48 -12.27
C LEU A 350 -6.29 -11.54 -11.76
N PRO A 351 -6.61 -10.84 -10.66
CA PRO A 351 -7.96 -10.80 -10.12
C PRO A 351 -8.84 -9.75 -10.78
N PHE A 352 -10.15 -9.84 -10.53
CA PHE A 352 -11.06 -8.71 -10.72
C PHE A 352 -10.70 -7.55 -9.78
N GLN A 353 -10.58 -6.34 -10.33
CA GLN A 353 -10.26 -5.12 -9.61
C GLN A 353 -11.30 -4.05 -9.86
N GLN A 354 -11.52 -3.20 -8.86
CA GLN A 354 -12.46 -2.09 -8.98
C GLN A 354 -11.86 -1.02 -9.88
N VAL A 355 -12.63 -0.54 -10.85
CA VAL A 355 -12.14 0.31 -11.93
C VAL A 355 -12.59 1.75 -11.74
N GLY A 356 -11.73 2.71 -12.10
CA GLY A 356 -12.14 4.10 -12.28
C GLY A 356 -12.69 4.35 -13.69
N SER A 357 -12.85 5.62 -14.06
CA SER A 357 -13.24 6.03 -15.43
C SER A 357 -12.22 5.65 -16.51
N ARG A 358 -10.94 5.48 -16.14
CA ARG A 358 -9.84 5.13 -17.05
C ARG A 358 -9.11 3.87 -16.59
N ILE A 359 -8.65 3.12 -17.58
CA ILE A 359 -7.97 1.84 -17.46
C ILE A 359 -6.67 1.95 -18.25
N ALA A 360 -5.53 1.58 -17.65
CA ALA A 360 -4.34 1.37 -18.45
C ALA A 360 -4.53 0.09 -19.26
N ALA A 361 -4.69 0.23 -20.57
CA ALA A 361 -4.75 -0.94 -21.43
C ALA A 361 -3.37 -1.59 -21.54
N THR A 362 -3.38 -2.91 -21.44
CA THR A 362 -2.25 -3.79 -21.71
C THR A 362 -2.43 -4.39 -23.10
N GLY A 363 -1.43 -4.22 -23.97
CA GLY A 363 -1.41 -4.82 -25.31
C GLY A 363 -1.40 -3.82 -26.47
N GLY A 364 -1.28 -4.34 -27.68
CA GLY A 364 -1.38 -3.57 -28.92
C GLY A 364 -2.81 -3.63 -29.49
N GLY A 365 -3.18 -2.65 -30.30
CA GLY A 365 -4.49 -2.61 -30.95
C GLY A 365 -4.79 -1.24 -31.53
N ARG A 366 -5.90 -1.12 -32.26
CA ARG A 366 -6.41 0.18 -32.71
C ARG A 366 -7.31 0.77 -31.62
N HIS A 367 -7.02 2.00 -31.21
CA HIS A 367 -7.91 2.76 -30.34
C HIS A 367 -9.24 3.03 -31.05
N VAL A 368 -10.34 2.73 -30.36
CA VAL A 368 -11.71 3.04 -30.78
C VAL A 368 -12.49 3.55 -29.58
N ASP A 369 -13.43 4.45 -29.83
CA ASP A 369 -14.43 4.88 -28.87
C ASP A 369 -15.77 4.31 -29.29
N VAL A 370 -16.44 3.63 -28.36
CA VAL A 370 -17.67 2.87 -28.62
C VAL A 370 -18.76 3.34 -27.66
N ASP A 371 -19.91 3.70 -28.20
CA ASP A 371 -21.11 4.02 -27.43
C ASP A 371 -22.02 2.78 -27.42
N VAL A 372 -22.30 2.26 -26.22
CA VAL A 372 -23.19 1.11 -26.02
C VAL A 372 -24.47 1.56 -25.32
N THR A 373 -25.61 1.21 -25.90
CA THR A 373 -26.94 1.47 -25.32
C THR A 373 -27.71 0.17 -25.19
N VAL A 374 -28.36 -0.02 -24.05
CA VAL A 374 -29.26 -1.16 -23.80
C VAL A 374 -30.70 -0.72 -24.05
N PRO A 375 -31.38 -1.23 -25.09
CA PRO A 375 -32.80 -0.93 -25.31
C PRO A 375 -33.69 -1.42 -24.17
N ASP A 376 -34.88 -0.85 -24.04
CA ASP A 376 -35.89 -1.34 -23.10
C ASP A 376 -36.27 -2.79 -23.44
N GLY A 377 -36.13 -3.70 -22.46
CA GLY A 377 -36.36 -5.13 -22.68
C GLY A 377 -35.19 -5.89 -23.34
N GLY A 378 -34.07 -5.20 -23.62
CA GLY A 378 -32.86 -5.80 -24.16
C GLY A 378 -32.02 -6.57 -23.13
N TYR A 379 -30.69 -6.45 -23.24
CA TYR A 379 -29.75 -7.15 -22.38
C TYR A 379 -30.00 -6.91 -20.87
N ARG A 380 -29.94 -7.97 -20.07
CA ARG A 380 -30.05 -7.91 -18.61
C ARG A 380 -29.08 -8.89 -17.98
N GLY A 381 -28.19 -8.41 -17.12
CA GLY A 381 -27.20 -9.24 -16.44
C GLY A 381 -26.20 -8.45 -15.63
N ASN A 382 -25.38 -9.15 -14.86
CA ASN A 382 -24.27 -8.55 -14.11
C ASN A 382 -23.02 -8.36 -14.95
N TRP A 383 -22.89 -9.07 -16.07
CA TRP A 383 -21.76 -8.92 -16.98
C TRP A 383 -21.95 -7.66 -17.81
N LEU A 384 -20.94 -6.80 -17.83
CA LEU A 384 -20.95 -5.60 -18.67
C LEU A 384 -20.33 -5.97 -20.02
N PRO A 385 -21.07 -5.81 -21.15
CA PRO A 385 -20.50 -6.07 -22.45
C PRO A 385 -19.26 -5.19 -22.73
N THR A 386 -18.16 -5.79 -23.21
CA THR A 386 -16.90 -5.12 -23.52
C THR A 386 -16.49 -5.35 -24.97
N VAL A 387 -15.59 -4.50 -25.47
CA VAL A 387 -14.97 -4.64 -26.79
C VAL A 387 -13.45 -4.57 -26.64
N GLY A 388 -12.73 -5.47 -27.31
CA GLY A 388 -11.27 -5.54 -27.21
C GLY A 388 -10.77 -5.53 -25.76
N ALA A 389 -9.70 -4.75 -25.52
CA ALA A 389 -9.20 -4.41 -24.19
C ALA A 389 -9.67 -3.01 -23.77
N PRO A 390 -10.57 -2.88 -22.77
CA PRO A 390 -11.10 -1.58 -22.35
C PRO A 390 -10.02 -0.63 -21.79
N THR A 391 -10.09 0.63 -22.19
CA THR A 391 -9.22 1.75 -21.76
C THR A 391 -9.97 2.82 -20.97
N SER A 392 -11.29 2.90 -21.11
CA SER A 392 -12.17 3.75 -20.31
C SER A 392 -13.58 3.20 -20.35
N ILE A 393 -14.35 3.43 -19.26
CA ILE A 393 -15.77 3.08 -19.19
C ILE A 393 -16.47 4.21 -18.43
N GLU A 394 -17.39 4.90 -19.09
CA GLU A 394 -18.14 6.03 -18.55
C GLU A 394 -19.63 5.78 -18.70
N PHE A 395 -20.32 5.56 -17.57
CA PHE A 395 -21.76 5.35 -17.56
C PHE A 395 -22.52 6.68 -17.70
N SER A 396 -23.69 6.63 -18.31
CA SER A 396 -24.59 7.77 -18.50
C SER A 396 -25.99 7.46 -17.96
N GLY A 397 -26.71 8.50 -17.53
CA GLY A 397 -28.08 8.40 -17.03
C GLY A 397 -28.19 8.38 -15.50
N PRO A 398 -29.40 8.09 -14.96
CA PRO A 398 -29.69 8.27 -13.53
C PRO A 398 -28.88 7.37 -12.59
N ARG A 399 -28.48 6.17 -13.03
CA ARG A 399 -27.68 5.20 -12.26
C ARG A 399 -26.17 5.26 -12.57
N ALA A 400 -25.70 6.29 -13.27
CA ALA A 400 -24.32 6.35 -13.74
C ALA A 400 -23.28 6.23 -12.59
N GLU A 401 -23.47 6.97 -11.49
CA GLU A 401 -22.57 6.90 -10.33
C GLU A 401 -22.63 5.53 -9.63
N GLU A 402 -23.83 4.96 -9.48
CA GLU A 402 -24.04 3.64 -8.87
C GLU A 402 -23.33 2.53 -9.66
N LEU A 403 -23.47 2.54 -11.00
CA LEU A 403 -22.84 1.57 -11.89
C LEU A 403 -21.32 1.74 -11.93
N ALA A 404 -20.83 2.99 -11.96
CA ALA A 404 -19.41 3.30 -11.93
C ALA A 404 -18.75 2.82 -10.62
N ASP A 405 -19.37 3.10 -9.48
CA ASP A 405 -18.87 2.67 -8.16
C ASP A 405 -18.89 1.13 -8.01
N ALA A 406 -19.78 0.46 -8.72
CA ALA A 406 -19.92 -1.00 -8.69
C ALA A 406 -19.11 -1.71 -9.80
N LEU A 407 -18.36 -1.02 -10.65
CA LEU A 407 -17.65 -1.64 -11.77
C LEU A 407 -16.38 -2.39 -11.34
N TRP A 408 -16.30 -3.66 -11.72
CA TRP A 408 -15.11 -4.49 -11.58
C TRP A 408 -14.68 -5.03 -12.95
N LEU A 409 -13.38 -5.11 -13.20
CA LEU A 409 -12.80 -5.62 -14.45
C LEU A 409 -11.65 -6.57 -14.13
N ASN A 410 -11.57 -7.65 -14.90
CA ASN A 410 -10.36 -8.45 -15.01
C ASN A 410 -9.67 -8.13 -16.35
N THR A 411 -8.48 -7.53 -16.28
CA THR A 411 -7.71 -7.09 -17.46
C THR A 411 -7.03 -8.23 -18.23
N GLY A 412 -6.95 -9.44 -17.67
CA GLY A 412 -6.42 -10.61 -18.39
C GLY A 412 -7.48 -11.38 -19.20
N THR A 413 -8.75 -11.18 -18.87
CA THR A 413 -9.90 -11.78 -19.58
C THR A 413 -10.78 -10.74 -20.28
N ASP A 414 -10.43 -9.46 -20.19
CA ASP A 414 -11.19 -8.30 -20.67
C ASP A 414 -12.68 -8.34 -20.29
N THR A 415 -12.98 -8.95 -19.13
CA THR A 415 -14.35 -9.20 -18.67
C THR A 415 -14.70 -8.25 -17.53
N ALA A 416 -15.79 -7.53 -17.70
CA ALA A 416 -16.30 -6.58 -16.72
C ALA A 416 -17.59 -7.11 -16.05
N VAL A 417 -17.73 -6.84 -14.76
CA VAL A 417 -18.89 -7.20 -13.95
C VAL A 417 -19.33 -6.03 -13.11
N VAL A 418 -20.64 -5.79 -13.09
CA VAL A 418 -21.31 -4.77 -12.30
C VAL A 418 -22.32 -5.51 -11.41
N PRO A 419 -22.03 -5.68 -10.10
CA PRO A 419 -22.93 -6.37 -9.17
C PRO A 419 -24.33 -5.74 -9.08
N ALA A 420 -24.43 -4.44 -9.33
CA ALA A 420 -25.71 -3.72 -9.40
C ALA A 420 -26.60 -4.12 -10.59
N GLY A 421 -26.02 -4.80 -11.60
CA GLY A 421 -26.70 -5.29 -12.80
C GLY A 421 -27.04 -4.19 -13.80
N LEU A 422 -26.89 -4.52 -15.08
CA LEU A 422 -27.29 -3.67 -16.21
C LEU A 422 -28.77 -3.87 -16.55
N LEU A 423 -29.48 -2.77 -16.75
CA LEU A 423 -30.92 -2.72 -17.05
C LEU A 423 -31.18 -2.03 -18.40
N GLY A 424 -32.40 -2.20 -18.92
CA GLY A 424 -32.87 -1.49 -20.11
C GLY A 424 -32.93 0.02 -19.89
N GLY A 425 -32.54 0.78 -20.91
CA GLY A 425 -32.44 2.24 -20.87
C GLY A 425 -31.07 2.76 -20.43
N GLU A 426 -30.15 1.90 -19.99
CA GLU A 426 -28.81 2.29 -19.58
C GLU A 426 -27.86 2.42 -20.78
N SER A 427 -26.90 3.34 -20.66
CA SER A 427 -25.90 3.59 -21.69
C SER A 427 -24.53 3.86 -21.08
N TYR A 428 -23.48 3.50 -21.81
CA TYR A 428 -22.11 3.76 -21.42
C TYR A 428 -21.23 3.96 -22.65
N ARG A 429 -20.21 4.79 -22.49
CA ARG A 429 -19.14 4.97 -23.47
C ARG A 429 -17.92 4.19 -23.03
N MET A 430 -17.29 3.51 -23.99
CA MET A 430 -16.10 2.70 -23.77
C MET A 430 -15.03 3.07 -24.78
N GLY A 431 -13.88 3.56 -24.31
CA GLY A 431 -12.67 3.56 -25.11
C GLY A 431 -12.02 2.20 -25.03
N ALA A 432 -11.52 1.63 -26.12
CA ALA A 432 -10.86 0.32 -26.12
C ALA A 432 -9.72 0.20 -27.13
N LEU A 433 -8.79 -0.71 -26.87
CA LEU A 433 -7.84 -1.22 -27.85
C LEU A 433 -8.42 -2.49 -28.48
N VAL A 434 -8.78 -2.41 -29.75
CA VAL A 434 -9.36 -3.54 -30.47
C VAL A 434 -8.27 -4.27 -31.27
N PRO A 435 -8.16 -5.60 -31.12
CA PRO A 435 -7.19 -6.40 -31.87
C PRO A 435 -7.55 -6.43 -33.38
N PRO A 436 -6.67 -7.00 -34.23
CA PRO A 436 -7.04 -7.37 -35.59
C PRO A 436 -8.34 -8.18 -35.62
N MET A 437 -9.05 -8.16 -36.76
CA MET A 437 -10.30 -8.90 -36.91
C MET A 437 -10.11 -10.38 -36.53
N PRO A 438 -11.07 -10.98 -35.81
CA PRO A 438 -11.00 -12.38 -35.45
C PRO A 438 -11.07 -13.25 -36.72
N ALA A 439 -10.37 -14.39 -36.69
CA ALA A 439 -10.33 -15.26 -37.84
C ALA A 439 -11.65 -16.05 -38.00
N THR A 440 -12.23 -15.99 -39.19
CA THR A 440 -13.43 -16.75 -39.57
C THR A 440 -13.08 -18.13 -40.16
N THR A 441 -11.80 -18.41 -40.35
CA THR A 441 -11.27 -19.66 -40.89
C THR A 441 -10.16 -20.19 -39.99
N LEU A 442 -10.06 -21.51 -39.86
CA LEU A 442 -8.98 -22.14 -39.11
C LEU A 442 -7.65 -21.96 -39.88
N PRO A 443 -6.62 -21.33 -39.28
CA PRO A 443 -5.30 -21.26 -39.89
C PRO A 443 -4.67 -22.66 -39.98
N GLU A 444 -3.83 -22.88 -40.99
CA GLU A 444 -3.10 -24.14 -41.16
C GLU A 444 -2.12 -24.36 -40.00
N ASP A 445 -1.28 -23.36 -39.74
CA ASP A 445 -0.30 -23.35 -38.67
C ASP A 445 -0.59 -22.22 -37.66
N LEU A 446 -0.42 -22.51 -36.38
CA LEU A 446 -0.55 -21.55 -35.28
C LEU A 446 0.33 -21.98 -34.10
N ASP A 447 1.19 -21.07 -33.64
CA ASP A 447 2.10 -21.29 -32.51
C ASP A 447 1.34 -21.12 -31.18
N VAL A 448 0.77 -22.22 -30.70
CA VAL A 448 -0.05 -22.26 -29.48
C VAL A 448 0.78 -22.60 -28.25
N ALA A 449 0.45 -21.93 -27.14
CA ALA A 449 1.00 -22.25 -25.84
C ALA A 449 0.68 -23.68 -25.42
N THR A 450 1.54 -24.25 -24.58
CA THR A 450 1.41 -25.63 -24.09
C THR A 450 1.37 -25.70 -22.56
N GLY A 451 0.97 -26.86 -22.03
CA GLY A 451 0.97 -27.14 -20.59
C GLY A 451 -0.37 -26.92 -19.88
N ALA A 452 -1.46 -26.70 -20.61
CA ALA A 452 -2.80 -26.71 -20.03
C ALA A 452 -3.26 -28.14 -19.69
N SER A 453 -4.15 -28.24 -18.71
CA SER A 453 -4.92 -29.46 -18.43
C SER A 453 -6.31 -29.03 -17.97
N PRO A 454 -7.37 -29.78 -18.31
CA PRO A 454 -8.68 -29.52 -17.75
C PRO A 454 -8.64 -29.63 -16.22
N GLY A 455 -9.38 -28.76 -15.54
CA GLY A 455 -9.52 -28.79 -14.08
C GLY A 455 -10.37 -29.94 -13.54
N VAL A 456 -10.94 -30.75 -14.44
CA VAL A 456 -11.79 -31.91 -14.17
C VAL A 456 -11.39 -33.08 -15.05
N ASP A 457 -11.82 -34.29 -14.68
CA ASP A 457 -11.65 -35.46 -15.53
C ASP A 457 -12.45 -35.30 -16.83
N ALA A 458 -11.74 -35.38 -17.96
CA ALA A 458 -12.27 -35.21 -19.31
C ALA A 458 -12.02 -36.44 -20.20
N ASP A 459 -11.76 -37.61 -19.60
CA ASP A 459 -11.45 -38.87 -20.32
C ASP A 459 -12.58 -39.30 -21.28
N PHE A 460 -13.82 -38.85 -21.04
CA PHE A 460 -14.95 -39.09 -21.93
C PHE A 460 -14.77 -38.51 -23.36
N LEU A 461 -13.82 -37.58 -23.55
CA LEU A 461 -13.49 -37.01 -24.85
C LEU A 461 -12.50 -37.88 -25.65
N ASP A 462 -11.68 -38.70 -24.98
CA ASP A 462 -10.50 -39.33 -25.58
C ASP A 462 -10.87 -40.19 -26.81
N ALA A 463 -11.87 -41.05 -26.67
CA ALA A 463 -12.32 -41.90 -27.78
C ALA A 463 -12.77 -41.10 -29.01
N ARG A 464 -13.39 -39.93 -28.81
CA ARG A 464 -13.82 -39.05 -29.91
C ARG A 464 -12.65 -38.26 -30.47
N ILE A 465 -11.74 -37.78 -29.62
CA ILE A 465 -10.51 -37.11 -30.03
C ILE A 465 -9.69 -38.05 -30.92
N ASP A 466 -9.46 -39.29 -30.50
CA ASP A 466 -8.70 -40.28 -31.27
C ASP A 466 -9.38 -40.57 -32.62
N ALA A 467 -10.69 -40.79 -32.62
CA ALA A 467 -11.45 -41.08 -33.84
C ALA A 467 -11.31 -39.97 -34.89
N TRP A 468 -11.37 -38.70 -34.48
CA TRP A 468 -11.38 -37.55 -35.39
C TRP A 468 -10.01 -36.94 -35.67
N THR A 469 -9.00 -37.24 -34.85
CA THR A 469 -7.66 -36.68 -34.99
C THR A 469 -6.59 -37.71 -35.38
N SER A 470 -6.95 -38.99 -35.53
CA SER A 470 -6.03 -40.07 -35.91
C SER A 470 -5.25 -39.85 -37.22
N ARG A 471 -5.82 -39.06 -38.16
CA ARG A 471 -5.19 -38.70 -39.44
C ARG A 471 -4.53 -37.33 -39.45
N ALA A 472 -4.55 -36.61 -38.32
CA ALA A 472 -3.93 -35.31 -38.22
C ALA A 472 -2.42 -35.48 -38.04
N ASP A 473 -1.67 -35.22 -39.09
CA ASP A 473 -0.21 -35.15 -39.02
C ASP A 473 0.16 -33.81 -38.35
N GLY A 474 0.85 -33.86 -37.19
CA GLY A 474 1.36 -32.67 -36.50
C GLY A 474 1.15 -32.63 -34.98
N GLY A 475 1.42 -31.46 -34.39
CA GLY A 475 1.30 -31.21 -32.95
C GLY A 475 -0.14 -31.01 -32.45
N ALA A 476 -0.28 -30.54 -31.21
CA ALA A 476 -1.58 -30.34 -30.56
C ALA A 476 -2.54 -29.45 -31.39
N TRP A 477 -2.03 -28.39 -32.03
CA TRP A 477 -2.82 -27.52 -32.90
C TRP A 477 -3.44 -28.26 -34.10
N SER A 478 -2.66 -29.10 -34.79
CA SER A 478 -3.14 -29.88 -35.94
C SER A 478 -4.31 -30.80 -35.54
N LYS A 479 -4.21 -31.42 -34.36
CA LYS A 479 -5.28 -32.24 -33.79
C LYS A 479 -6.52 -31.40 -33.44
N LEU A 480 -6.35 -30.25 -32.78
CA LEU A 480 -7.48 -29.37 -32.44
C LEU A 480 -8.19 -28.87 -33.71
N ARG A 481 -7.42 -28.48 -34.74
CA ARG A 481 -7.94 -28.07 -36.05
C ARG A 481 -8.72 -29.19 -36.73
N ALA A 482 -8.21 -30.41 -36.72
CA ALA A 482 -8.91 -31.58 -37.26
C ALA A 482 -10.22 -31.84 -36.52
N PHE A 483 -10.20 -31.76 -35.19
CA PHE A 483 -11.40 -31.93 -34.36
C PHE A 483 -12.45 -30.84 -34.61
N ALA A 484 -12.04 -29.57 -34.67
CA ALA A 484 -12.91 -28.43 -35.01
C ALA A 484 -13.53 -28.59 -36.42
N THR A 485 -12.73 -29.03 -37.39
CA THR A 485 -13.19 -29.30 -38.75
C THR A 485 -14.24 -30.41 -38.75
N ALA A 486 -13.98 -31.53 -38.07
CA ALA A 486 -14.90 -32.65 -37.95
C ALA A 486 -16.23 -32.25 -37.29
N MET A 487 -16.18 -31.47 -36.20
CA MET A 487 -17.39 -30.92 -35.57
C MET A 487 -18.25 -30.14 -36.57
N ARG A 488 -17.64 -29.25 -37.35
CA ARG A 488 -18.34 -28.42 -38.34
C ARG A 488 -18.91 -29.22 -39.51
N THR A 489 -18.20 -30.24 -39.98
CA THR A 489 -18.58 -30.99 -41.19
C THR A 489 -19.53 -32.14 -40.90
N GLU A 490 -19.30 -32.89 -39.82
CA GLU A 490 -20.03 -34.11 -39.45
C GLU A 490 -21.18 -33.85 -38.47
N GLY A 491 -21.13 -32.74 -37.72
CA GLY A 491 -22.14 -32.36 -36.74
C GLY A 491 -23.43 -31.78 -37.35
N THR A 492 -24.43 -31.63 -36.50
CA THR A 492 -25.72 -31.00 -36.75
C THR A 492 -25.99 -29.89 -35.73
N TYR A 493 -26.78 -28.90 -36.13
CA TYR A 493 -27.14 -27.75 -35.30
C TYR A 493 -28.59 -27.88 -34.82
N THR A 494 -28.84 -27.68 -33.53
CA THR A 494 -30.19 -27.61 -32.94
C THR A 494 -30.19 -26.83 -31.63
N ASP A 495 -31.16 -25.94 -31.47
CA ASP A 495 -31.43 -25.20 -30.23
C ASP A 495 -32.43 -25.93 -29.32
N GLY A 496 -32.80 -27.15 -29.68
CA GLY A 496 -33.92 -27.89 -29.09
C GLY A 496 -35.23 -27.58 -29.80
N GLY A 497 -36.18 -28.50 -29.71
CA GLY A 497 -37.48 -28.37 -30.37
C GLY A 497 -38.58 -27.80 -29.46
N THR A 498 -39.68 -27.36 -30.07
CA THR A 498 -40.95 -27.17 -29.36
C THR A 498 -41.41 -28.48 -28.70
N PRO A 499 -42.36 -28.47 -27.73
CA PRO A 499 -42.84 -29.68 -27.09
C PRO A 499 -43.33 -30.80 -28.03
N ASN A 500 -43.75 -30.41 -29.24
CA ASN A 500 -44.25 -31.29 -30.31
C ASN A 500 -43.19 -31.65 -31.36
N SER A 501 -41.99 -31.07 -31.29
CA SER A 501 -40.87 -31.41 -32.16
C SER A 501 -40.07 -32.58 -31.59
N TYR A 502 -39.51 -33.39 -32.49
CA TYR A 502 -38.60 -34.48 -32.13
C TYR A 502 -37.29 -33.93 -31.52
N GLU A 503 -36.89 -32.71 -31.88
CA GLU A 503 -35.67 -32.06 -31.38
C GLU A 503 -35.72 -31.71 -29.88
N LYS A 504 -36.88 -31.84 -29.22
CA LYS A 504 -37.05 -31.54 -27.79
C LYS A 504 -36.12 -32.34 -26.87
N VAL A 505 -35.60 -33.47 -27.33
CA VAL A 505 -34.69 -34.30 -26.54
C VAL A 505 -33.29 -33.68 -26.40
N TYR A 506 -32.95 -32.71 -27.26
CA TYR A 506 -31.67 -32.02 -27.22
C TYR A 506 -31.71 -30.90 -26.18
N LEU A 507 -31.49 -31.30 -24.93
CA LEU A 507 -31.52 -30.41 -23.76
C LEU A 507 -30.41 -29.35 -23.79
N PRO A 508 -30.61 -28.17 -23.17
CA PRO A 508 -29.57 -27.16 -22.97
C PRO A 508 -28.51 -27.65 -21.97
N GLY A 509 -27.44 -26.87 -21.82
CA GLY A 509 -26.42 -27.09 -20.82
C GLY A 509 -25.13 -27.66 -21.38
N HIS A 510 -24.10 -27.61 -20.55
CA HIS A 510 -22.74 -28.07 -20.84
C HIS A 510 -22.09 -28.73 -19.62
N ALA A 511 -22.89 -29.29 -18.71
CA ALA A 511 -22.37 -30.16 -17.65
C ALA A 511 -21.73 -31.42 -18.26
N ILE A 512 -20.81 -32.07 -17.53
CA ILE A 512 -20.11 -33.28 -18.01
C ILE A 512 -21.10 -34.32 -18.53
N SER A 513 -22.18 -34.61 -17.81
CA SER A 513 -23.21 -35.57 -18.25
C SER A 513 -23.83 -35.20 -19.60
N ARG A 514 -24.04 -33.90 -19.85
CA ARG A 514 -24.59 -33.39 -21.11
C ARG A 514 -23.56 -33.42 -22.23
N LEU A 515 -22.30 -33.10 -21.95
CA LEU A 515 -21.20 -33.16 -22.92
C LEU A 515 -20.82 -34.60 -23.27
N THR A 516 -20.82 -35.52 -22.30
CA THR A 516 -20.64 -36.96 -22.54
C THR A 516 -21.72 -37.51 -23.47
N ARG A 517 -23.00 -37.14 -23.25
CA ARG A 517 -24.07 -37.52 -24.19
C ARG A 517 -23.89 -36.87 -25.56
N PHE A 518 -23.48 -35.60 -25.60
CA PHE A 518 -23.20 -34.89 -26.85
C PHE A 518 -22.13 -35.61 -27.66
N VAL A 519 -20.94 -35.85 -27.10
CA VAL A 519 -19.83 -36.51 -27.80
C VAL A 519 -20.01 -38.02 -27.95
N GLY A 520 -20.92 -38.65 -27.21
CA GLY A 520 -21.27 -40.06 -27.34
C GLY A 520 -22.25 -40.35 -28.48
N SER A 521 -22.95 -39.32 -28.97
CA SER A 521 -23.93 -39.46 -30.04
C SER A 521 -23.29 -39.88 -31.37
N SER A 522 -24.06 -40.60 -32.20
CA SER A 522 -23.64 -41.02 -33.54
C SER A 522 -23.27 -39.83 -34.43
N LYS A 523 -24.07 -38.76 -34.37
CA LYS A 523 -23.80 -37.44 -34.94
C LYS A 523 -24.03 -36.38 -33.88
N LEU A 524 -23.09 -35.47 -33.73
CA LEU A 524 -23.22 -34.36 -32.77
C LEU A 524 -24.45 -33.53 -33.09
N ALA A 525 -25.22 -33.18 -32.07
CA ALA A 525 -26.41 -32.34 -32.17
C ALA A 525 -26.50 -31.39 -30.96
N GLY A 526 -26.39 -30.10 -31.23
CA GLY A 526 -26.39 -29.03 -30.24
C GLY A 526 -26.22 -27.66 -30.89
N ASN A 527 -26.01 -26.64 -30.08
CA ASN A 527 -25.77 -25.26 -30.53
C ASN A 527 -24.41 -24.75 -30.02
N ASP A 528 -24.15 -23.45 -30.20
CA ASP A 528 -22.88 -22.81 -29.84
C ASP A 528 -22.42 -23.16 -28.41
N GLU A 529 -23.35 -23.32 -27.46
CA GLU A 529 -23.06 -23.71 -26.08
C GLU A 529 -22.30 -25.05 -26.00
N GLN A 530 -22.83 -26.11 -26.62
CA GLN A 530 -22.22 -27.44 -26.51
C GLN A 530 -20.95 -27.54 -27.35
N TYR A 531 -20.95 -26.93 -28.54
CA TYR A 531 -19.80 -26.97 -29.44
C TYR A 531 -18.60 -26.18 -28.87
N ALA A 532 -18.81 -24.95 -28.37
CA ALA A 532 -17.74 -24.15 -27.81
C ALA A 532 -17.19 -24.76 -26.51
N ALA A 533 -18.08 -25.22 -25.60
CA ALA A 533 -17.69 -25.89 -24.37
C ALA A 533 -16.86 -27.16 -24.64
N THR A 534 -17.26 -27.96 -25.64
CA THR A 534 -16.53 -29.18 -26.01
C THR A 534 -15.17 -28.84 -26.63
N LEU A 535 -15.12 -27.91 -27.59
CA LEU A 535 -13.87 -27.54 -28.25
C LEU A 535 -12.83 -26.98 -27.26
N ALA A 536 -13.26 -26.13 -26.33
CA ALA A 536 -12.37 -25.60 -25.29
C ALA A 536 -11.82 -26.72 -24.38
N LEU A 537 -12.64 -27.69 -23.99
CA LEU A 537 -12.17 -28.85 -23.21
C LEU A 537 -11.21 -29.74 -24.01
N VAL A 538 -11.48 -29.95 -25.30
CA VAL A 538 -10.57 -30.69 -26.19
C VAL A 538 -9.23 -29.97 -26.31
N GLY A 539 -9.24 -28.64 -26.46
CA GLY A 539 -8.01 -27.83 -26.44
C GLY A 539 -7.22 -28.04 -25.16
N GLN A 540 -7.87 -27.90 -23.99
CA GLN A 540 -7.23 -28.15 -22.70
C GLN A 540 -6.71 -29.58 -22.56
N ARG A 541 -7.46 -30.59 -23.03
CA ARG A 541 -7.06 -32.01 -23.02
C ARG A 541 -5.86 -32.30 -23.92
N LEU A 542 -5.72 -31.56 -25.03
CA LEU A 542 -4.56 -31.60 -25.93
C LEU A 542 -3.37 -30.76 -25.45
N GLY A 543 -3.49 -30.10 -24.28
CA GLY A 543 -2.43 -29.28 -23.69
C GLY A 543 -2.44 -27.81 -24.09
N ILE A 544 -3.44 -27.35 -24.86
CA ILE A 544 -3.57 -25.96 -25.34
C ILE A 544 -4.44 -25.16 -24.37
N PRO A 545 -3.92 -24.07 -23.76
CA PRO A 545 -4.75 -23.20 -22.93
C PRO A 545 -5.89 -22.62 -23.76
N SER A 546 -7.11 -23.02 -23.40
CA SER A 546 -8.33 -22.70 -24.16
C SER A 546 -9.43 -22.24 -23.20
N ARG A 547 -10.24 -21.27 -23.61
CA ARG A 547 -11.36 -20.72 -22.83
C ARG A 547 -12.57 -20.43 -23.72
N VAL A 548 -13.76 -20.40 -23.12
CA VAL A 548 -15.00 -20.09 -23.83
C VAL A 548 -15.31 -18.61 -23.66
N VAL A 549 -15.83 -17.96 -24.69
CA VAL A 549 -16.34 -16.59 -24.60
C VAL A 549 -17.75 -16.55 -25.14
N MET A 550 -18.64 -15.90 -24.39
CA MET A 550 -19.98 -15.58 -24.87
C MET A 550 -20.07 -14.10 -25.18
N GLY A 551 -20.68 -13.75 -26.30
CA GLY A 551 -20.83 -12.38 -26.74
C GLY A 551 -21.68 -12.29 -28.00
N ALA A 552 -21.46 -11.27 -28.82
CA ALA A 552 -22.24 -11.05 -30.03
C ALA A 552 -21.42 -10.40 -31.15
N ALA A 553 -21.88 -10.57 -32.39
CA ALA A 553 -21.34 -9.93 -33.57
C ALA A 553 -22.33 -8.83 -34.05
N PRO A 554 -22.03 -7.53 -33.87
CA PRO A 554 -22.94 -6.48 -34.31
C PRO A 554 -23.21 -6.48 -35.82
N GLU A 555 -24.45 -6.16 -36.20
CA GLU A 555 -24.83 -5.87 -37.58
C GLU A 555 -24.10 -4.59 -38.07
N ALA A 556 -24.10 -4.34 -39.40
CA ALA A 556 -23.38 -3.21 -39.98
C ALA A 556 -23.87 -1.83 -39.50
N ASN A 557 -25.10 -1.74 -38.99
CA ASN A 557 -25.68 -0.54 -38.40
C ASN A 557 -25.37 -0.39 -36.88
N GLY A 558 -24.68 -1.37 -36.28
CA GLY A 558 -24.35 -1.42 -34.86
C GLY A 558 -25.42 -2.06 -33.98
N ASP A 559 -26.57 -2.49 -34.53
CA ASP A 559 -27.55 -3.24 -33.75
C ASP A 559 -27.02 -4.65 -33.47
N VAL A 560 -27.27 -5.14 -32.27
CA VAL A 560 -27.03 -6.54 -31.89
C VAL A 560 -28.38 -7.15 -31.57
N ARG A 561 -28.81 -8.14 -32.36
CA ARG A 561 -30.03 -8.90 -32.06
C ARG A 561 -29.69 -10.18 -31.31
N GLY A 562 -30.70 -10.83 -30.72
CA GLY A 562 -30.49 -12.13 -30.07
C GLY A 562 -29.83 -13.15 -31.00
N LYS A 563 -30.25 -13.24 -32.25
CA LYS A 563 -29.69 -14.20 -33.22
C LYS A 563 -28.20 -14.01 -33.52
N ASP A 564 -27.66 -12.83 -33.23
CA ASP A 564 -26.24 -12.45 -33.41
C ASP A 564 -25.39 -12.74 -32.16
N VAL A 565 -26.02 -13.22 -31.08
CA VAL A 565 -25.34 -13.71 -29.88
C VAL A 565 -24.75 -15.09 -30.18
N HIS A 566 -23.47 -15.25 -29.88
CA HIS A 566 -22.69 -16.45 -30.16
C HIS A 566 -21.79 -16.83 -28.99
N ALA A 567 -21.40 -18.09 -28.95
CA ALA A 567 -20.29 -18.56 -28.12
C ALA A 567 -19.12 -18.99 -29.01
N TRP A 568 -17.91 -18.56 -28.66
CA TRP A 568 -16.68 -18.88 -29.37
C TRP A 568 -15.59 -19.37 -28.42
N VAL A 569 -14.47 -19.83 -28.99
CA VAL A 569 -13.33 -20.35 -28.23
C VAL A 569 -12.12 -19.47 -28.48
N GLU A 570 -11.35 -19.21 -27.43
CA GLU A 570 -10.04 -18.56 -27.54
C GLU A 570 -8.95 -19.54 -27.13
N VAL A 571 -7.87 -19.56 -27.91
CA VAL A 571 -6.66 -20.35 -27.62
C VAL A 571 -5.49 -19.41 -27.36
N ARG A 572 -4.63 -19.74 -26.41
CA ARG A 572 -3.47 -18.93 -26.06
C ARG A 572 -2.30 -19.23 -27.01
N LEU A 573 -1.66 -18.19 -27.52
CA LEU A 573 -0.45 -18.28 -28.32
C LEU A 573 0.81 -18.30 -27.45
N ASP A 574 1.95 -18.71 -28.02
CA ASP A 574 3.25 -18.76 -27.31
C ASP A 574 3.73 -17.37 -26.84
N ASP A 575 3.30 -16.30 -27.50
CA ASP A 575 3.58 -14.91 -27.08
C ASP A 575 2.71 -14.44 -25.90
N GLY A 576 1.79 -15.29 -25.44
CA GLY A 576 0.87 -15.04 -24.34
C GLY A 576 -0.47 -14.40 -24.75
N SER A 577 -0.64 -13.97 -26.01
CA SER A 577 -1.87 -13.39 -26.52
C SER A 577 -2.96 -14.45 -26.77
N TRP A 578 -4.22 -14.00 -26.87
CA TRP A 578 -5.37 -14.87 -27.10
C TRP A 578 -5.88 -14.75 -28.53
N TYR A 579 -6.01 -15.89 -29.21
CA TYR A 579 -6.50 -15.99 -30.57
C TYR A 579 -7.93 -16.53 -30.59
N ALA A 580 -8.86 -15.77 -31.17
CA ALA A 580 -10.28 -16.12 -31.22
C ALA A 580 -10.62 -17.00 -32.43
N LEU A 581 -11.23 -18.15 -32.15
CA LEU A 581 -11.82 -19.08 -33.10
C LEU A 581 -13.33 -18.85 -33.10
N THR A 582 -13.87 -18.13 -34.08
CA THR A 582 -15.31 -17.81 -34.14
C THR A 582 -16.14 -19.06 -34.41
N GLN A 583 -17.46 -19.01 -34.13
CA GLN A 583 -18.35 -20.16 -34.29
C GLN A 583 -18.26 -20.81 -35.69
N GLN A 584 -18.02 -20.02 -36.76
CA GLN A 584 -17.97 -20.51 -38.13
C GLN A 584 -16.80 -21.49 -38.38
N THR A 585 -15.83 -21.51 -37.48
CA THR A 585 -14.66 -22.40 -37.55
C THR A 585 -14.98 -23.83 -37.08
N PHE A 586 -15.99 -24.03 -36.22
CA PHE A 586 -16.26 -25.32 -35.58
C PHE A 586 -17.74 -25.71 -35.44
N VAL A 587 -18.68 -24.78 -35.57
CA VAL A 587 -20.12 -25.03 -35.48
C VAL A 587 -20.68 -25.34 -36.89
N PRO A 588 -21.49 -26.41 -37.06
CA PRO A 588 -22.22 -26.65 -38.30
C PRO A 588 -23.15 -25.51 -38.67
N SER A 589 -23.43 -25.36 -39.96
CA SER A 589 -24.41 -24.38 -40.42
C SER A 589 -25.82 -24.71 -39.92
N ARG A 590 -26.62 -23.67 -39.60
CA ARG A 590 -27.95 -23.82 -38.95
C ARG A 590 -28.96 -24.64 -39.77
N ASP A 591 -28.75 -24.77 -41.08
CA ASP A 591 -29.55 -25.59 -42.00
C ASP A 591 -29.31 -27.10 -41.85
N LYS A 592 -28.22 -27.52 -41.18
CA LYS A 592 -27.93 -28.93 -40.90
C LYS A 592 -28.64 -29.40 -39.62
N ALA A 593 -29.96 -29.53 -39.67
CA ALA A 593 -30.75 -30.04 -38.54
C ALA A 593 -30.52 -31.55 -38.30
N PRO A 594 -30.63 -32.03 -37.06
CA PRO A 594 -30.62 -33.46 -36.76
C PRO A 594 -31.83 -34.14 -37.41
N SER A 595 -31.69 -35.38 -37.89
CA SER A 595 -32.80 -36.12 -38.51
C SER A 595 -33.52 -37.00 -37.48
N GLU A 596 -34.83 -37.24 -37.62
CA GLU A 596 -35.60 -38.15 -36.76
C GLU A 596 -35.00 -39.57 -36.66
N GLN A 597 -34.33 -40.05 -37.70
CA GLN A 597 -33.64 -41.35 -37.69
C GLN A 597 -32.42 -41.38 -36.74
N GLN A 598 -31.77 -40.23 -36.53
CA GLN A 598 -30.69 -40.11 -35.53
C GLN A 598 -31.27 -40.34 -34.13
N LEU A 599 -32.43 -39.77 -33.82
CA LEU A 599 -33.11 -40.01 -32.55
C LEU A 599 -33.45 -41.48 -32.31
N LYS A 600 -34.03 -42.16 -33.31
CA LYS A 600 -34.35 -43.58 -33.19
C LYS A 600 -33.10 -44.42 -32.92
N THR A 601 -31.97 -44.03 -33.50
CA THR A 601 -30.67 -44.69 -33.26
C THR A 601 -30.15 -44.41 -31.85
N GLU A 602 -30.28 -43.18 -31.34
CA GLU A 602 -29.90 -42.82 -29.97
C GLU A 602 -30.83 -43.52 -28.95
N GLU A 603 -32.13 -43.56 -29.18
CA GLU A 603 -33.10 -44.30 -28.36
C GLU A 603 -32.78 -45.80 -28.32
N GLN A 604 -32.36 -46.41 -29.44
CA GLN A 604 -31.94 -47.82 -29.49
C GLN A 604 -30.65 -48.08 -28.69
N LYS A 605 -29.71 -47.13 -28.65
CA LYS A 605 -28.50 -47.24 -27.82
C LYS A 605 -28.79 -47.09 -26.32
N VAL A 606 -29.77 -46.26 -25.96
CA VAL A 606 -30.24 -46.07 -24.58
C VAL A 606 -31.21 -47.20 -24.16
N GLY A 607 -31.87 -47.85 -25.13
CA GLY A 607 -32.84 -48.93 -24.96
C GLY A 607 -32.27 -50.30 -24.58
N ALA A 608 -30.94 -50.45 -24.48
CA ALA A 608 -30.31 -51.55 -23.75
C ALA A 608 -30.47 -51.34 -22.23
N GLN A 609 -31.72 -51.23 -21.77
CA GLN A 609 -32.05 -51.16 -20.35
C GLN A 609 -31.80 -52.53 -19.72
N VAL A 610 -30.82 -52.56 -18.82
CA VAL A 610 -30.78 -53.51 -17.71
C VAL A 610 -32.15 -53.47 -17.02
N PRO A 611 -32.81 -54.63 -16.75
CA PRO A 611 -34.10 -54.62 -16.07
C PRO A 611 -33.98 -53.91 -14.72
N PRO A 612 -34.94 -53.03 -14.35
CA PRO A 612 -34.84 -52.26 -13.12
C PRO A 612 -34.86 -53.21 -11.92
N PRO A 613 -33.97 -53.02 -10.91
CA PRO A 613 -34.20 -53.58 -9.58
C PRO A 613 -35.56 -53.09 -9.07
N ALA A 614 -36.30 -53.98 -8.42
CA ALA A 614 -37.62 -53.70 -7.87
C ALA A 614 -37.65 -52.37 -7.10
N GLY A 615 -38.66 -51.55 -7.42
CA GLY A 615 -38.80 -50.20 -6.91
C GLY A 615 -38.89 -50.15 -5.39
N VAL A 616 -37.92 -49.48 -4.79
CA VAL A 616 -38.11 -48.75 -3.54
C VAL A 616 -38.30 -47.30 -3.93
N SER A 617 -39.53 -46.81 -3.78
CA SER A 617 -39.87 -45.40 -4.00
C SER A 617 -39.05 -44.52 -3.06
N PRO A 618 -38.17 -43.63 -3.55
CA PRO A 618 -37.67 -42.56 -2.70
C PRO A 618 -38.84 -41.62 -2.35
N PRO A 619 -38.86 -41.02 -1.14
CA PRO A 619 -39.92 -40.10 -0.78
C PRO A 619 -39.95 -38.93 -1.77
N SER A 620 -41.17 -38.63 -2.23
CA SER A 620 -41.49 -37.47 -3.06
C SER A 620 -40.97 -36.19 -2.41
N VAL A 621 -39.93 -35.61 -3.00
CA VAL A 621 -39.64 -34.18 -2.86
C VAL A 621 -40.27 -33.46 -4.03
N LEU A 622 -41.58 -33.23 -3.92
CA LEU A 622 -42.25 -32.12 -4.59
C LEU A 622 -41.65 -30.80 -4.05
N GLN A 623 -40.53 -30.40 -4.62
CA GLN A 623 -40.03 -29.03 -4.58
C GLN A 623 -39.59 -28.68 -6.00
N GLY A 624 -40.37 -27.82 -6.66
CA GLY A 624 -40.05 -27.30 -7.99
C GLY A 624 -38.78 -26.43 -7.96
N PRO A 625 -38.17 -26.14 -9.13
CA PRO A 625 -36.91 -25.38 -9.24
C PRO A 625 -37.02 -23.89 -8.84
N ASP A 626 -38.17 -23.45 -8.33
CA ASP A 626 -38.52 -22.03 -8.26
C ASP A 626 -38.28 -21.43 -6.85
N GLN A 627 -37.71 -22.21 -5.92
CA GLN A 627 -37.65 -21.85 -4.49
C GLN A 627 -36.28 -22.08 -3.83
N ALA A 628 -35.19 -22.30 -4.58
CA ALA A 628 -33.85 -22.46 -4.03
C ALA A 628 -32.99 -21.17 -4.01
N GLN A 629 -33.56 -19.99 -4.28
CA GLN A 629 -32.81 -18.72 -4.28
C GLN A 629 -33.38 -17.61 -3.37
N ASN A 630 -34.42 -17.89 -2.58
CA ASN A 630 -34.91 -16.93 -1.58
C ASN A 630 -34.47 -17.34 -0.17
N ALA A 631 -33.16 -17.40 0.01
CA ALA A 631 -32.53 -17.27 1.33
C ALA A 631 -31.55 -16.09 1.31
N THR A 632 -31.96 -14.93 0.81
CA THR A 632 -31.49 -13.70 1.43
C THR A 632 -32.19 -13.61 2.78
N ASP A 633 -31.63 -14.34 3.74
CA ASP A 633 -31.76 -13.97 5.13
C ASP A 633 -31.10 -12.59 5.23
N VAL A 634 -31.87 -11.54 4.93
CA VAL A 634 -31.54 -10.18 5.33
C VAL A 634 -31.70 -10.19 6.84
N THR A 635 -30.75 -10.86 7.49
CA THR A 635 -30.55 -10.73 8.92
C THR A 635 -30.43 -9.24 9.11
N LYS A 636 -31.48 -8.63 9.67
CA LYS A 636 -31.39 -7.30 10.25
C LYS A 636 -30.22 -7.42 11.20
N ARG A 637 -29.04 -6.96 10.76
CA ARG A 637 -27.82 -6.91 11.56
C ARG A 637 -28.27 -6.33 12.88
N ARG A 638 -28.29 -7.15 13.94
CA ARG A 638 -28.59 -6.64 15.27
C ARG A 638 -27.61 -5.51 15.47
N LYS A 639 -28.12 -4.27 15.56
CA LYS A 639 -27.31 -3.08 15.77
C LYS A 639 -26.52 -3.35 17.03
N ASN A 640 -25.24 -3.69 16.86
CA ASN A 640 -24.35 -3.95 17.97
C ASN A 640 -24.22 -2.60 18.68
N PRO A 641 -24.54 -2.46 19.97
CA PRO A 641 -24.42 -1.18 20.67
C PRO A 641 -22.99 -0.63 20.68
N PHE A 642 -21.99 -1.47 20.34
CA PHE A 642 -20.59 -1.11 20.17
C PHE A 642 -20.16 -0.84 18.71
N ASP A 643 -21.07 -0.87 17.73
CA ASP A 643 -20.78 -0.44 16.37
C ASP A 643 -20.74 1.10 16.32
N VAL A 644 -19.53 1.63 16.46
CA VAL A 644 -19.26 3.08 16.51
C VAL A 644 -19.74 3.78 15.22
N THR A 645 -19.85 3.06 14.10
CA THR A 645 -20.34 3.62 12.84
C THR A 645 -21.84 3.96 12.86
N ALA A 646 -22.61 3.32 13.75
CA ALA A 646 -24.05 3.55 13.92
C ALA A 646 -24.37 4.68 14.92
N TRP A 647 -23.36 5.25 15.60
CA TRP A 647 -23.56 6.33 16.56
C TRP A 647 -23.79 7.67 15.85
N PRO A 648 -24.58 8.60 16.42
CA PRO A 648 -24.63 9.97 15.96
C PRO A 648 -23.24 10.60 15.90
N LEU A 649 -22.97 11.43 14.88
CA LEU A 649 -21.65 12.03 14.63
C LEU A 649 -21.04 12.70 15.88
N TRP A 650 -21.85 13.39 16.69
CA TRP A 650 -21.37 14.07 17.90
C TRP A 650 -20.82 13.10 18.97
N LEU A 651 -21.40 11.90 19.09
CA LEU A 651 -20.93 10.84 19.99
C LEU A 651 -19.62 10.23 19.49
N GLN A 652 -19.48 10.04 18.18
CA GLN A 652 -18.24 9.57 17.57
C GLN A 652 -17.09 10.56 17.80
N VAL A 653 -17.36 11.86 17.60
CA VAL A 653 -16.40 12.95 17.85
C VAL A 653 -16.00 13.00 19.34
N LEU A 654 -16.97 12.92 20.26
CA LEU A 654 -16.70 12.93 21.69
C LEU A 654 -15.86 11.71 22.12
N ALA A 655 -16.21 10.51 21.65
CA ALA A 655 -15.46 9.29 21.94
C ALA A 655 -14.03 9.37 21.39
N GLY A 656 -13.85 9.93 20.19
CA GLY A 656 -12.53 10.20 19.61
C GLY A 656 -11.69 11.18 20.46
N LEU A 657 -12.30 12.26 20.95
CA LEU A 657 -11.63 13.23 21.83
C LEU A 657 -11.25 12.62 23.19
N VAL A 658 -12.12 11.80 23.78
CA VAL A 658 -11.84 11.08 25.04
C VAL A 658 -10.69 10.07 24.83
N LEU A 659 -10.71 9.31 23.74
CA LEU A 659 -9.63 8.38 23.40
C LEU A 659 -8.30 9.11 23.21
N LEU A 660 -8.30 10.25 22.50
CA LEU A 660 -7.10 11.08 22.34
C LEU A 660 -6.58 11.57 23.70
N ALA A 661 -7.45 12.05 24.59
CA ALA A 661 -7.06 12.48 25.93
C ALA A 661 -6.46 11.32 26.75
N LEU A 662 -7.04 10.12 26.67
CA LEU A 662 -6.52 8.92 27.32
C LEU A 662 -5.16 8.50 26.76
N LEU A 663 -4.97 8.55 25.44
CA LEU A 663 -3.68 8.25 24.80
C LEU A 663 -2.59 9.25 25.21
N VAL A 664 -2.94 10.52 25.36
CA VAL A 664 -2.01 11.55 25.85
C VAL A 664 -1.63 11.29 27.30
N ALA A 665 -2.62 11.01 28.16
CA ALA A 665 -2.38 10.66 29.56
C ALA A 665 -1.50 9.41 29.67
N PHE A 666 -1.80 8.38 28.88
CA PHE A 666 -1.03 7.14 28.80
C PHE A 666 0.40 7.39 28.33
N TYR A 667 0.62 8.18 27.28
CA TYR A 667 1.95 8.52 26.78
C TYR A 667 2.82 9.21 27.85
N VAL A 668 2.26 10.22 28.52
CA VAL A 668 2.95 10.95 29.59
C VAL A 668 3.23 10.03 30.78
N LEU A 669 2.25 9.23 31.20
CA LEU A 669 2.38 8.32 32.33
C LEU A 669 3.38 7.19 32.04
N ALA A 670 3.35 6.62 30.83
CA ALA A 670 4.28 5.59 30.39
C ALA A 670 5.71 6.12 30.39
N LEU A 671 5.96 7.32 29.84
CA LEU A 671 7.29 7.94 29.88
C LEU A 671 7.74 8.27 31.31
N ARG A 672 6.86 8.78 32.17
CA ARG A 672 7.16 8.99 33.59
C ARG A 672 7.56 7.66 34.26
N ARG A 673 6.80 6.58 34.02
CA ARG A 673 7.07 5.25 34.58
C ARG A 673 8.38 4.65 34.03
N LEU A 674 8.64 4.79 32.74
CA LEU A 674 9.88 4.35 32.08
C LEU A 674 11.10 5.10 32.62
N LYS A 675 11.02 6.42 32.74
CA LYS A 675 12.06 7.25 33.38
C LYS A 675 12.27 6.81 34.83
N GLY A 676 11.20 6.65 35.61
CA GLY A 676 11.28 6.20 37.01
C GLY A 676 11.89 4.80 37.15
N ARG A 677 11.47 3.83 36.32
CA ARG A 677 12.02 2.47 36.30
C ARG A 677 13.51 2.48 35.95
N ARG A 678 13.91 3.28 34.96
CA ARG A 678 15.31 3.43 34.56
C ARG A 678 16.15 4.10 35.65
N ARG A 679 15.61 5.13 36.31
CA ARG A 679 16.23 5.77 37.48
C ARG A 679 16.51 4.76 38.58
N ARG A 680 15.51 3.96 38.94
CA ARG A 680 15.65 2.87 39.93
C ARG A 680 16.66 1.80 39.49
N ALA A 681 16.60 1.35 38.24
CA ALA A 681 17.52 0.34 37.73
C ALA A 681 18.98 0.81 37.77
N HIS A 682 19.29 2.02 37.31
CA HIS A 682 20.67 2.55 37.34
C HIS A 682 21.14 2.97 38.73
N ALA A 683 20.22 3.29 39.65
CA ALA A 683 20.56 3.49 41.06
C ALA A 683 21.00 2.18 41.75
N MET A 684 20.52 1.02 41.27
CA MET A 684 20.72 -0.28 41.91
C MET A 684 21.69 -1.22 41.17
N THR A 685 22.14 -0.90 39.96
CA THR A 685 22.93 -1.83 39.13
C THR A 685 24.24 -1.22 38.62
N GLY A 686 25.38 -1.89 38.90
CA GLY A 686 26.72 -1.55 38.42
C GLY A 686 27.70 -1.04 39.50
N PRO A 687 28.99 -0.84 39.17
CA PRO A 687 30.00 -0.34 40.11
C PRO A 687 29.65 1.05 40.67
N VAL A 688 29.95 1.29 41.95
CA VAL A 688 29.55 2.52 42.68
C VAL A 688 29.88 3.83 41.95
N PRO A 689 31.10 4.04 41.38
CA PRO A 689 31.42 5.26 40.65
C PRO A 689 30.58 5.48 39.39
N THR A 690 30.12 4.40 38.75
CA THR A 690 29.26 4.50 37.55
C THR A 690 27.83 4.92 37.89
N ARG A 691 27.33 4.53 39.07
CA ARG A 691 26.01 4.96 39.58
C ARG A 691 26.03 6.45 39.88
N ALA A 692 27.04 6.94 40.60
CA ALA A 692 27.19 8.37 40.93
C ALA A 692 27.33 9.24 39.67
N ALA A 693 28.15 8.82 38.70
CA ALA A 693 28.27 9.51 37.42
C ALA A 693 26.95 9.52 36.62
N TRP A 694 26.14 8.47 36.73
CA TRP A 694 24.83 8.40 36.09
C TRP A 694 23.82 9.35 36.74
N VAL A 695 23.80 9.44 38.08
CA VAL A 695 22.93 10.37 38.83
C VAL A 695 23.14 11.81 38.38
N TRP A 696 24.41 12.24 38.24
CA TRP A 696 24.74 13.57 37.70
C TRP A 696 24.22 13.77 36.27
N ARG A 697 24.47 12.81 35.38
CA ARG A 697 24.02 12.88 33.98
C ARG A 697 22.50 12.98 33.87
N ASP A 698 21.78 12.25 34.70
CA ASP A 698 20.32 12.25 34.73
C ASP A 698 19.77 13.58 35.30
N LEU A 699 20.47 14.20 36.26
CA LEU A 699 20.15 15.55 36.74
C LEU A 699 20.35 16.62 35.64
N VAL A 700 21.50 16.59 34.95
CA VAL A 700 21.80 17.49 33.82
C VAL A 700 20.81 17.29 32.66
N ALA A 701 20.41 16.03 32.39
CA ALA A 701 19.41 15.73 31.38
C ALA A 701 18.03 16.30 31.73
N GLU A 702 17.64 16.27 33.00
CA GLU A 702 16.40 16.88 33.50
C GLU A 702 16.47 18.42 33.43
N ALA A 703 17.58 19.04 33.81
CA ALA A 703 17.80 20.48 33.65
C ALA A 703 17.64 20.90 32.16
N HIS A 704 18.21 20.11 31.25
CA HIS A 704 18.08 20.36 29.81
C HIS A 704 16.64 20.19 29.27
N SER A 705 15.87 19.22 29.78
CA SER A 705 14.45 19.05 29.40
C SER A 705 13.55 20.16 29.96
N LEU A 706 13.94 20.74 31.10
CA LEU A 706 13.32 21.94 31.67
C LEU A 706 13.68 23.24 30.92
N GLY A 707 14.68 23.19 30.03
CA GLY A 707 15.07 24.30 29.18
C GLY A 707 16.28 25.08 29.67
N VAL A 708 16.98 24.60 30.71
CA VAL A 708 18.25 25.18 31.17
C VAL A 708 19.36 24.86 30.16
N ALA A 709 20.09 25.89 29.72
CA ALA A 709 21.24 25.73 28.86
C ALA A 709 22.46 25.37 29.70
N VAL A 710 22.91 24.11 29.63
CA VAL A 710 24.10 23.64 30.35
C VAL A 710 25.26 23.52 29.34
N PRO A 711 26.39 24.23 29.53
CA PRO A 711 27.52 24.16 28.62
C PRO A 711 28.13 22.76 28.56
N ARG A 712 28.73 22.43 27.42
CA ARG A 712 29.37 21.13 27.16
C ARG A 712 30.89 21.31 27.18
N GLY A 713 31.62 20.31 27.69
CA GLY A 713 33.08 20.34 27.77
C GLY A 713 33.64 21.05 29.02
N VAL A 714 32.77 21.48 29.93
CA VAL A 714 33.11 22.08 31.24
C VAL A 714 32.99 21.07 32.39
N THR A 715 33.59 21.39 33.53
CA THR A 715 33.56 20.55 34.74
C THR A 715 32.16 20.42 35.33
N ARG A 716 31.91 19.40 36.18
CA ARG A 716 30.59 19.20 36.81
C ARG A 716 30.18 20.39 37.68
N ARG A 717 31.14 21.02 38.36
CA ARG A 717 30.90 22.20 39.23
C ARG A 717 30.49 23.42 38.43
N GLU A 718 31.11 23.65 37.27
CA GLU A 718 30.72 24.74 36.36
C GLU A 718 29.32 24.49 35.78
N GLN A 719 29.01 23.26 35.37
CA GLN A 719 27.65 22.89 34.95
C GLN A 719 26.62 23.10 36.06
N ALA A 720 26.99 22.80 37.31
CA ALA A 720 26.13 22.95 38.47
C ALA A 720 25.83 24.43 38.77
N ALA A 721 26.85 25.29 38.74
CA ALA A 721 26.70 26.72 38.96
C ALA A 721 25.74 27.37 37.95
N ASP A 722 25.82 26.98 36.68
CA ASP A 722 24.89 27.48 35.65
C ASP A 722 23.45 26.99 35.86
N ILE A 723 23.28 25.74 36.32
CA ILE A 723 21.97 25.20 36.66
C ILE A 723 21.38 25.96 37.85
N ASP A 724 22.16 26.17 38.91
CA ASP A 724 21.72 26.87 40.12
C ASP A 724 21.39 28.35 39.83
N ALA A 725 22.19 29.03 39.01
CA ALA A 725 21.90 30.39 38.57
C ALA A 725 20.58 30.47 37.78
N ALA A 726 20.33 29.51 36.89
CA ALA A 726 19.08 29.45 36.12
C ALA A 726 17.87 29.15 37.02
N VAL A 727 18.02 28.27 38.01
CA VAL A 727 16.97 27.95 38.99
C VAL A 727 16.67 29.17 39.86
N ALA A 728 17.70 29.85 40.39
CA ALA A 728 17.56 31.06 41.19
C ALA A 728 16.83 32.17 40.43
N ALA A 729 17.22 32.44 39.18
CA ALA A 729 16.55 33.41 38.31
C ALA A 729 15.07 33.03 38.06
N SER A 730 14.77 31.74 37.90
CA SER A 730 13.40 31.25 37.66
C SER A 730 12.48 31.32 38.89
N LEU A 731 13.05 31.22 40.09
CA LEU A 731 12.36 31.37 41.36
C LEU A 731 12.14 32.85 41.69
N ALA A 732 13.17 33.68 41.51
CA ALA A 732 13.07 35.13 41.70
C ALA A 732 12.02 35.77 40.80
N ALA A 733 11.88 35.31 39.54
CA ALA A 733 10.84 35.78 38.62
C ALA A 733 9.40 35.36 39.00
N ARG A 734 9.21 34.48 40.00
CA ARG A 734 7.89 34.00 40.46
C ARG A 734 7.49 34.53 41.81
N THR A 735 8.44 35.03 42.60
CA THR A 735 8.14 35.71 43.85
C THR A 735 7.43 37.01 43.47
N PRO A 736 6.13 37.19 43.77
CA PRO A 736 5.49 38.48 43.59
C PRO A 736 6.22 39.49 44.47
N ALA A 737 6.33 40.74 44.00
CA ALA A 737 6.68 41.84 44.89
C ALA A 737 5.69 41.83 46.08
N GLU A 738 6.27 41.89 47.27
CA GLU A 738 5.70 41.98 48.62
C GLU A 738 4.16 42.17 48.70
N GLY A 739 3.43 41.17 49.21
CA GLY A 739 2.04 41.34 49.68
C GLY A 739 1.02 40.22 49.40
N ALA A 740 1.33 39.20 48.59
CA ALA A 740 0.38 38.12 48.29
C ALA A 740 0.75 36.79 48.96
N GLN A 741 -0.15 36.27 49.79
CA GLN A 741 -0.01 34.98 50.47
C GLN A 741 0.14 33.85 49.43
N PRO A 742 1.19 33.02 49.51
CA PRO A 742 1.45 31.99 48.50
C PRO A 742 0.33 30.93 48.50
N PRO A 743 -0.06 30.40 47.32
CA PRO A 743 -0.94 29.22 47.27
C PRO A 743 -0.23 28.04 47.95
N PRO A 744 -0.97 27.14 48.63
CA PRO A 744 -0.38 26.05 49.40
C PRO A 744 0.48 25.16 48.50
N VAL A 745 1.78 25.18 48.76
CA VAL A 745 2.74 24.22 48.22
C VAL A 745 2.48 22.90 48.95
N PRO A 746 2.28 21.76 48.27
CA PRO A 746 2.16 20.48 48.97
C PRO A 746 3.43 20.25 49.79
N PRO A 747 3.33 19.74 51.04
CA PRO A 747 4.46 19.64 51.93
C PRO A 747 5.56 18.78 51.30
N VAL A 748 6.74 19.38 51.14
CA VAL A 748 7.98 18.62 50.98
C VAL A 748 8.16 17.87 52.30
N ALA A 749 8.15 16.54 52.26
CA ALA A 749 8.10 15.68 53.43
C ALA A 749 9.32 15.75 54.38
N THR A 750 10.21 16.74 54.25
CA THR A 750 11.48 16.78 55.00
C THR A 750 11.92 18.14 55.56
N GLY A 751 11.19 19.25 55.35
CA GLY A 751 11.51 20.54 56.01
C GLY A 751 12.93 21.10 55.77
N ARG A 752 13.66 20.63 54.75
CA ARG A 752 15.01 21.08 54.39
C ARG A 752 14.98 22.22 53.37
N PRO A 753 15.95 23.16 53.38
CA PRO A 753 16.16 24.11 52.29
C PRO A 753 16.39 23.35 50.97
N GLY A 754 15.98 23.96 49.84
CA GLY A 754 16.09 23.34 48.53
C GLY A 754 17.54 22.99 48.18
N VAL A 755 17.79 21.72 47.85
CA VAL A 755 19.13 21.21 47.53
C VAL A 755 19.61 21.77 46.20
N ALA A 756 20.83 22.32 46.18
CA ALA A 756 21.44 22.90 44.98
C ALA A 756 22.08 21.84 44.08
N ALA A 757 22.15 22.08 42.78
CA ALA A 757 22.87 21.21 41.85
C ALA A 757 24.37 21.15 42.20
N SER A 758 24.95 22.23 42.74
CA SER A 758 26.34 22.29 43.20
C SER A 758 26.65 21.31 44.33
N GLU A 759 25.70 21.10 45.26
CA GLU A 759 25.82 20.15 46.36
C GLU A 759 25.83 18.71 45.83
N VAL A 760 24.92 18.39 44.89
CA VAL A 760 24.88 17.08 44.23
C VAL A 760 26.17 16.86 43.42
N ALA A 761 26.72 17.88 42.75
CA ALA A 761 27.98 17.78 42.02
C ALA A 761 29.16 17.45 42.95
N ALA A 762 29.23 18.12 44.11
CA ALA A 762 30.26 17.88 45.11
C ALA A 762 30.17 16.46 45.69
N MET A 763 28.95 15.97 45.99
CA MET A 763 28.74 14.60 46.45
C MET A 763 29.12 13.55 45.39
N VAL A 764 28.81 13.80 44.11
CA VAL A 764 29.23 12.92 43.01
C VAL A 764 30.74 12.86 42.91
N ASP A 765 31.44 14.00 42.98
CA ASP A 765 32.89 14.03 42.92
C ASP A 765 33.53 13.34 44.15
N ALA A 766 32.96 13.50 45.34
CA ALA A 766 33.39 12.79 46.55
C ALA A 766 33.22 11.26 46.43
N VAL A 767 32.14 10.78 45.81
CA VAL A 767 31.90 9.34 45.60
C VAL A 767 32.76 8.76 44.47
N VAL A 768 33.12 9.57 43.46
CA VAL A 768 33.91 9.12 42.30
C VAL A 768 35.41 9.21 42.54
N PHE A 769 35.88 10.20 43.31
CA PHE A 769 37.31 10.50 43.50
C PHE A 769 37.77 10.47 44.97
N GLY A 770 36.89 10.23 45.93
CA GLY A 770 37.24 10.19 47.35
C GLY A 770 37.94 8.88 47.78
N PRO A 771 38.67 8.89 48.91
CA PRO A 771 39.30 7.70 49.46
C PRO A 771 38.25 6.76 50.08
N GLY A 772 38.35 5.47 49.75
CA GLY A 772 37.40 4.42 50.11
C GLY A 772 36.63 3.92 48.88
N GLU A 773 36.77 2.64 48.54
CA GLU A 773 36.00 2.04 47.45
C GLU A 773 34.51 2.03 47.80
N GLY A 774 33.78 3.03 47.31
CA GLY A 774 32.35 2.93 46.98
C GLY A 774 31.42 2.41 48.08
N ASP A 775 31.26 3.17 49.16
CA ASP A 775 30.20 2.93 50.15
C ASP A 775 28.80 2.99 49.48
N PRO A 776 28.01 1.90 49.49
CA PRO A 776 26.68 1.87 48.90
C PRO A 776 25.69 2.81 49.61
N GLU A 777 25.87 3.10 50.90
CA GLU A 777 25.00 4.02 51.66
C GLU A 777 25.17 5.46 51.18
N ARG A 778 26.41 5.89 50.91
CA ARG A 778 26.70 7.21 50.30
C ARG A 778 26.06 7.38 48.93
N THR A 779 25.89 6.29 48.17
CA THR A 779 25.22 6.33 46.87
C THR A 779 23.70 6.45 47.01
N ALA A 780 23.10 5.80 48.02
CA ALA A 780 21.68 5.93 48.32
C ALA A 780 21.34 7.36 48.79
N ALA A 781 22.16 7.94 49.66
CA ALA A 781 22.04 9.34 50.07
C ALA A 781 22.16 10.31 48.87
N LEU A 782 23.13 10.08 47.98
CA LEU A 782 23.29 10.84 46.74
C LEU A 782 22.02 10.78 45.85
N HIS A 783 21.33 9.65 45.80
CA HIS A 783 20.10 9.53 45.03
C HIS A 783 18.98 10.40 45.61
N ILE A 784 18.80 10.37 46.94
CA ILE A 784 17.80 11.18 47.66
C ILE A 784 18.06 12.68 47.43
N GLU A 785 19.30 13.13 47.61
CA GLU A 785 19.69 14.53 47.40
C GLU A 785 19.50 14.95 45.93
N SER A 786 19.76 14.05 44.98
CA SER A 786 19.48 14.31 43.56
C SER A 786 17.99 14.44 43.24
N GLU A 787 17.11 13.70 43.94
CA GLU A 787 15.66 13.83 43.77
C GLU A 787 15.15 15.13 44.39
N ALA A 788 15.70 15.54 45.53
CA ALA A 788 15.43 16.83 46.15
C ALA A 788 15.84 18.00 45.23
N ALA A 789 17.04 17.96 44.65
CA ALA A 789 17.51 18.97 43.69
C ALA A 789 16.60 19.07 42.46
N ARG A 790 16.07 17.93 41.96
CA ARG A 790 15.07 17.94 40.86
C ARG A 790 13.75 18.55 41.28
N ALA A 791 13.29 18.30 42.50
CA ALA A 791 12.07 18.90 43.01
C ALA A 791 12.21 20.44 43.04
N THR A 792 13.37 20.94 43.48
CA THR A 792 13.73 22.38 43.45
C THR A 792 13.72 22.94 42.02
N MET A 793 14.40 22.29 41.08
CA MET A 793 14.40 22.69 39.66
C MET A 793 12.99 22.73 39.06
N ARG A 794 12.15 21.75 39.42
CA ARG A 794 10.77 21.66 38.94
C ARG A 794 9.88 22.72 39.58
N ALA A 795 10.09 23.05 40.85
CA ALA A 795 9.37 24.12 41.54
C ALA A 795 9.52 25.46 40.80
N GLY A 796 10.74 25.75 40.33
CA GLY A 796 11.09 26.95 39.56
C GLY A 796 10.54 27.04 38.12
N VAL A 797 9.81 26.03 37.61
CA VAL A 797 9.23 26.05 36.25
C VAL A 797 7.69 25.97 36.23
N GLY A 798 7.05 26.50 35.17
CA GLY A 798 5.59 26.54 35.03
C GLY A 798 4.97 25.16 34.76
N ARG A 799 3.65 25.00 35.00
CA ARG A 799 2.92 23.72 34.84
C ARG A 799 3.14 23.09 33.45
N TRP A 800 3.10 23.89 32.39
CA TRP A 800 3.34 23.45 31.01
C TRP A 800 4.78 23.01 30.73
N THR A 801 5.77 23.66 31.34
CA THR A 801 7.18 23.27 31.20
C THR A 801 7.45 21.94 31.91
N ARG A 802 6.81 21.71 33.07
CA ARG A 802 6.87 20.41 33.77
C ARG A 802 6.29 19.29 32.91
N LEU A 803 5.08 19.50 32.37
CA LEU A 803 4.42 18.51 31.51
C LEU A 803 5.24 18.22 30.24
N ARG A 804 5.84 19.26 29.63
CA ARG A 804 6.75 19.11 28.49
C ARG A 804 8.00 18.29 28.85
N SER A 805 8.61 18.56 30.01
CA SER A 805 9.77 17.78 30.50
C SER A 805 9.39 16.31 30.72
N ASP A 806 8.22 16.04 31.29
CA ASP A 806 7.73 14.68 31.51
C ASP A 806 7.53 13.91 30.20
N ALA A 807 6.95 14.59 29.21
CA ALA A 807 6.72 14.07 27.87
C ALA A 807 7.98 14.07 26.95
N ASP A 808 9.14 14.56 27.40
CA ASP A 808 10.36 14.57 26.59
C ASP A 808 11.07 13.20 26.65
N PRO A 809 11.19 12.45 25.54
CA PRO A 809 11.89 11.16 25.53
C PRO A 809 13.42 11.29 25.51
N ARG A 810 13.99 12.49 25.28
CA ARG A 810 15.45 12.67 25.13
C ARG A 810 16.29 12.19 26.32
N PRO A 811 15.92 12.45 27.60
CA PRO A 811 16.66 11.93 28.74
C PRO A 811 16.75 10.38 28.76
N TYR A 812 15.80 9.69 28.15
CA TYR A 812 15.78 8.23 28.05
C TYR A 812 16.84 7.67 27.08
N LEU A 813 17.21 8.42 26.03
CA LEU A 813 18.04 7.91 24.93
C LEU A 813 19.52 8.33 25.01
N VAL A 814 19.92 9.08 26.04
CA VAL A 814 21.33 9.32 26.35
C VAL A 814 21.97 8.00 26.81
N ARG A 815 22.87 7.44 25.98
CA ARG A 815 23.65 6.23 26.29
C ARG A 815 24.63 6.48 27.44
N ALA A 816 24.89 5.41 28.19
CA ALA A 816 26.08 5.32 29.02
C ALA A 816 27.32 5.33 28.12
N GLU A 817 28.30 6.18 28.39
CA GLU A 817 29.64 5.97 27.87
C GLU A 817 30.19 4.71 28.54
N THR A 818 30.13 3.59 27.84
CA THR A 818 30.96 2.44 28.16
C THR A 818 32.41 2.86 27.95
N ARG A 819 33.06 3.38 29.00
CA ARG A 819 34.52 3.41 29.06
C ARG A 819 35.01 1.97 28.92
N GLY A 820 35.72 1.69 27.83
CA GLY A 820 36.73 0.65 27.74
C GLY A 820 36.31 -0.78 28.09
N ARG A 821 35.55 -1.44 27.20
CA ARG A 821 35.69 -2.89 27.00
C ARG A 821 35.73 -3.24 25.51
N ARG A 822 36.41 -2.40 24.72
CA ARG A 822 36.82 -2.74 23.35
C ARG A 822 38.21 -3.36 23.41
N GLY A 823 38.24 -4.69 23.40
CA GLY A 823 39.48 -5.45 23.29
C GLY A 823 39.36 -6.81 23.96
N ARG A 824 38.53 -7.71 23.44
CA ARG A 824 38.62 -9.17 23.70
C ARG A 824 37.72 -10.08 22.85
N TRP A 825 36.82 -9.56 22.02
CA TRP A 825 36.04 -10.41 21.09
C TRP A 825 36.87 -10.89 19.88
N TRP A 826 37.76 -10.05 19.34
CA TRP A 826 38.54 -10.39 18.14
C TRP A 826 39.59 -11.51 18.31
N ARG A 827 39.83 -12.03 19.53
CA ARG A 827 40.78 -13.14 19.76
C ARG A 827 40.17 -14.54 19.58
N ARG A 828 38.87 -14.68 19.29
CA ARG A 828 38.22 -15.98 19.05
C ARG A 828 38.01 -16.34 17.57
N LEU A 829 38.51 -15.53 16.64
CA LEU A 829 38.50 -15.81 15.20
C LEU A 829 39.94 -15.81 14.69
N ARG A 830 40.71 -16.84 15.04
CA ARG A 830 41.90 -17.21 14.27
C ARG A 830 41.50 -18.34 13.33
N LEU A 831 41.49 -18.04 12.04
CA LEU A 831 41.49 -19.05 10.98
C LEU A 831 42.79 -19.88 11.09
N PRO A 832 42.75 -21.19 10.82
CA PRO A 832 43.94 -22.03 10.82
C PRO A 832 44.87 -21.62 9.66
N ALA A 833 46.16 -21.44 9.96
CA ALA A 833 47.17 -21.17 8.94
C ALA A 833 47.44 -22.45 8.12
N PRO A 834 47.72 -22.34 6.80
CA PRO A 834 47.98 -23.50 5.97
C PRO A 834 49.35 -24.13 6.34
N ALA A 835 49.36 -25.45 6.42
CA ALA A 835 50.54 -26.25 6.69
C ALA A 835 51.60 -26.05 5.59
N ARG A 836 52.79 -25.57 5.98
CA ARG A 836 53.99 -25.67 5.15
C ARG A 836 54.55 -27.09 5.27
N ARG A 837 54.69 -27.76 4.12
CA ARG A 837 55.44 -29.01 3.92
C ARG A 837 56.94 -28.79 4.17
N GLY A 838 57.58 -29.76 4.82
CA GLY A 838 58.92 -30.22 4.42
C GLY A 838 60.01 -30.26 5.50
N ALA A 839 60.74 -31.39 5.52
CA ALA A 839 61.87 -31.82 6.36
C ALA A 839 61.48 -32.20 7.80
N GLY A 840 61.62 -33.43 8.30
CA GLY A 840 62.55 -34.52 8.00
C GLY A 840 63.18 -34.96 9.33
N PRO A 841 63.40 -36.27 9.59
CA PRO A 841 63.24 -36.88 10.91
C PRO A 841 64.54 -36.93 11.73
N ARG A 842 64.42 -37.00 13.07
CA ARG A 842 65.42 -37.63 13.96
C ARG A 842 64.91 -37.78 15.40
N THR A 843 64.66 -39.05 15.78
CA THR A 843 65.18 -39.76 16.99
C THR A 843 64.90 -39.15 18.37
N ALA A 844 64.38 -39.86 19.38
CA ALA A 844 64.21 -41.28 19.64
C ALA A 844 62.94 -41.51 20.49
#